data_AF-A0A0U2WLY0-F1
#
_entry.id   AF-A0A0U2WLY0-F1
#
_cell.length_a   1.000
_cell.length_b   1.000
_cell.length_c   1.000
_cell.angle_alpha   90.00
_cell.angle_beta   90.00
_cell.angle_gamma   90.00
#
_symmetry.space_group_name_H-M   'P 1'
#
loop_
_entity.id
_entity.type
_entity.pdbx_description
1 polymer ?
#
loop_
_entity_poly.entity_id
_entity_poly.type
_entity_poly.pdbx_seq_one_letter_code
_entity_poly.pdbx_strand_id
1 'polypeptide(L)'
;MKLETVKTDITVVGGGLAGVCAAVAAARLGQTVALVNNRPVLGGNSSSEVRVWVCGATAHGTHRYARETGIMGEMFVENQYRNIDGNPYIWDLVVLETVRAERNISLFLNTDVHEVEAGGDEDERAIRSVTGWMMGSERRIRFESRMFLDCTGDGLVGFLAGAKYRIGREARHEYNEEWAPAAADDITLGSTLLFYTKDAGHPVKFVPPSFAKDIAKTTIPMKRVIRSGDNGCAYWWIEWGGELDTVHDNERIRDELWAVIYGIWDYIKNSGKFDAENMTLEWVGGIPGKREYRRFIGDYVLNQNDIIEQRPFEDRVAFGGWSIDLHPPQGMYSTESGSKHLHPDGNYHIPFRSLYSVNVSNMLMAGRDISASHVAFGTTRVMATCAVMGEAAGTGAALCVQKGVTPRELYRRHMKELQQIMLRQDASIIGLANEDPLDLARSARVTASSVLKRIAVDKPAEAVRMTADVGILFPVDPHLGRVELLIDADRATVIDVEVRDTGRPENYVPGSLQAKASAAVDKGEKQWVAFDLGWTPERPQNAFLIVKANESVRLHHSDDPLTGTLIFFKGSAPVVDPSLESHQPAQPVVQWRMNRKARRPFCFRVGPETRAYEADKAIDGYHRPYGAPHLWASEPMRAGREEWIELDWQREVEAAEIHITFNDDVNEDLINLHHHRTPFEIVPELVKDYRIEAWADGRWTVLHRERDNRRRKRVHVLPAPVRAGRMRVVVESTNGCPRAEIVEIRVYAERNVRN
;
A
#
# COMPACT_ATOMS: atom_id res chain seq x y z
N MET A 1 8.37 19.29 -38.58
CA MET A 1 8.40 17.94 -37.97
C MET A 1 9.83 17.47 -37.76
N LYS A 2 10.26 17.33 -36.50
CA LYS A 2 11.59 16.82 -36.13
C LYS A 2 11.49 15.31 -35.90
N LEU A 3 12.34 14.54 -36.57
CA LEU A 3 12.50 13.10 -36.31
C LEU A 3 13.59 12.92 -35.27
N GLU A 4 13.35 12.07 -34.28
CA GLU A 4 14.28 11.78 -33.21
C GLU A 4 14.30 10.30 -32.87
N THR A 5 15.48 9.79 -32.52
CA THR A 5 15.63 8.43 -31.99
C THR A 5 16.30 8.50 -30.63
N VAL A 6 15.63 7.95 -29.62
CA VAL A 6 16.09 7.84 -28.25
C VAL A 6 16.47 6.38 -28.02
N LYS A 7 17.70 6.15 -27.57
CA LYS A 7 18.22 4.82 -27.23
C LYS A 7 18.44 4.75 -25.73
N THR A 8 17.81 3.78 -25.10
CA THR A 8 17.88 3.54 -23.66
C THR A 8 17.97 2.04 -23.40
N ASP A 9 18.28 1.64 -22.18
CA ASP A 9 18.22 0.23 -21.81
C ASP A 9 16.77 -0.24 -21.76
N ILE A 10 15.90 0.62 -21.23
CA ILE A 10 14.49 0.33 -20.94
C ILE A 10 13.58 1.47 -21.40
N THR A 11 12.46 1.14 -22.03
CA THR A 11 11.38 2.09 -22.30
C THR A 11 10.13 1.72 -21.50
N VAL A 12 9.63 2.65 -20.69
CA VAL A 12 8.38 2.53 -19.95
C VAL A 12 7.34 3.45 -20.58
N VAL A 13 6.20 2.90 -20.99
CA VAL A 13 5.12 3.69 -21.61
C VAL A 13 3.91 3.72 -20.67
N GLY A 14 3.55 4.91 -20.19
CA GLY A 14 2.50 5.16 -19.22
C GLY A 14 3.04 5.80 -17.93
N GLY A 15 2.63 7.03 -17.65
CA GLY A 15 3.05 7.80 -16.47
C GLY A 15 2.19 7.62 -15.23
N GLY A 16 1.43 6.52 -15.13
CA GLY A 16 0.71 6.13 -13.91
C GLY A 16 1.68 5.67 -12.81
N LEU A 17 1.17 5.39 -11.60
CA LEU A 17 2.04 4.99 -10.48
C LEU A 17 2.81 3.69 -10.75
N ALA A 18 2.26 2.75 -11.53
CA ALA A 18 2.99 1.57 -11.98
C ALA A 18 4.22 1.95 -12.82
N GLY A 19 4.03 2.76 -13.88
CA GLY A 19 5.14 3.17 -14.75
C GLY A 19 6.15 4.09 -14.08
N VAL A 20 5.70 4.97 -13.17
CA VAL A 20 6.60 5.79 -12.33
C VAL A 20 7.48 4.91 -11.46
N CYS A 21 6.89 3.98 -10.71
CA CYS A 21 7.66 3.09 -9.83
C CYS A 21 8.58 2.15 -10.63
N ALA A 22 8.14 1.69 -11.80
CA ALA A 22 8.97 0.88 -12.68
C ALA A 22 10.20 1.63 -13.21
N ALA A 23 10.00 2.87 -13.67
CA ALA A 23 11.09 3.70 -14.17
C ALA A 23 12.10 4.04 -13.07
N VAL A 24 11.63 4.41 -11.88
CA VAL A 24 12.48 4.72 -10.71
C VAL A 24 13.24 3.48 -10.25
N ALA A 25 12.59 2.32 -10.14
CA ALA A 25 13.23 1.07 -9.72
C ALA A 25 14.37 0.68 -10.68
N ALA A 26 14.12 0.75 -11.98
CA ALA A 26 15.12 0.45 -13.00
C ALA A 26 16.29 1.47 -13.01
N ALA A 27 15.98 2.76 -12.87
CA ALA A 27 16.96 3.85 -12.86
C ALA A 27 17.93 3.73 -11.66
N ARG A 28 17.41 3.39 -10.47
CA ARG A 28 18.19 3.15 -9.24
C ARG A 28 19.08 1.92 -9.31
N LEU A 29 18.88 1.04 -10.30
CA LEU A 29 19.77 -0.08 -10.62
C LEU A 29 20.76 0.24 -11.76
N GLY A 30 20.87 1.52 -12.11
CA GLY A 30 21.83 2.04 -13.08
C GLY A 30 21.42 1.89 -14.54
N GLN A 31 20.17 1.54 -14.84
CA GLN A 31 19.70 1.45 -16.23
C GLN A 31 19.23 2.82 -16.73
N THR A 32 19.53 3.12 -18.00
CA THR A 32 18.95 4.29 -18.67
C THR A 32 17.50 4.00 -19.05
N VAL A 33 16.58 4.91 -18.69
CA VAL A 33 15.15 4.72 -18.87
C VAL A 33 14.54 5.87 -19.66
N ALA A 34 13.76 5.55 -20.70
CA ALA A 34 12.82 6.49 -21.30
C ALA A 34 11.43 6.28 -20.67
N LEU A 35 10.97 7.23 -19.85
CA LEU A 35 9.60 7.24 -19.31
C LEU A 35 8.72 8.12 -20.19
N VAL A 36 7.77 7.50 -20.88
CA VAL A 36 6.92 8.16 -21.89
C VAL A 36 5.48 8.23 -21.38
N ASN A 37 4.91 9.43 -21.37
CA ASN A 37 3.53 9.67 -20.95
C ASN A 37 2.82 10.59 -21.93
N ASN A 38 1.58 10.27 -22.31
CA ASN A 38 0.84 11.02 -23.31
C ASN A 38 0.27 12.35 -22.81
N ARG A 39 0.41 12.65 -21.51
CA ARG A 39 -0.18 13.82 -20.83
C ARG A 39 0.86 14.64 -20.05
N PRO A 40 0.52 15.87 -19.63
CA PRO A 40 1.48 16.80 -19.02
C PRO A 40 1.81 16.51 -17.56
N VAL A 41 1.06 15.62 -16.89
CA VAL A 41 1.29 15.25 -15.49
C VAL A 41 1.40 13.73 -15.32
N LEU A 42 2.14 13.32 -14.29
CA LEU A 42 2.30 11.94 -13.87
C LEU A 42 1.25 11.57 -12.80
N GLY A 43 1.15 10.28 -12.48
CA GLY A 43 0.23 9.76 -11.45
C GLY A 43 -1.00 9.04 -12.02
N GLY A 44 -1.24 9.11 -13.33
CA GLY A 44 -2.36 8.42 -13.97
C GLY A 44 -3.71 8.87 -13.41
N ASN A 45 -4.56 7.95 -12.97
CA ASN A 45 -5.86 8.32 -12.36
C ASN A 45 -5.70 9.06 -11.01
N SER A 46 -4.53 9.02 -10.37
CA SER A 46 -4.28 9.77 -9.13
C SER A 46 -3.88 11.22 -9.35
N SER A 47 -3.60 11.63 -10.58
CA SER A 47 -3.16 12.98 -10.90
C SER A 47 -4.27 14.00 -10.71
N SER A 48 -3.92 15.28 -10.77
CA SER A 48 -4.90 16.37 -10.74
C SER A 48 -5.92 16.35 -11.89
N GLU A 49 -5.69 15.57 -12.96
CA GLU A 49 -6.58 15.42 -14.11
C GLU A 49 -7.81 14.54 -13.83
N VAL A 50 -7.70 13.59 -12.89
CA VAL A 50 -8.75 12.60 -12.60
C VAL A 50 -9.10 12.56 -11.09
N ARG A 51 -8.11 12.80 -10.22
CA ARG A 51 -8.26 12.95 -8.75
C ARG A 51 -8.81 11.74 -8.01
N VAL A 52 -8.44 10.54 -8.44
CA VAL A 52 -8.75 9.30 -7.69
C VAL A 52 -7.79 9.15 -6.51
N TRP A 53 -8.30 8.69 -5.36
CA TRP A 53 -7.46 8.37 -4.21
C TRP A 53 -6.51 7.21 -4.50
N VAL A 54 -5.26 7.36 -4.09
CA VAL A 54 -4.28 6.27 -4.05
C VAL A 54 -4.59 5.38 -2.86
N CYS A 55 -5.48 4.44 -3.09
CA CYS A 55 -5.75 3.33 -2.18
C CYS A 55 -4.80 2.17 -2.46
N GLY A 56 -4.80 1.17 -1.58
CA GLY A 56 -3.92 0.01 -1.61
C GLY A 56 -4.36 -1.09 -0.66
N ALA A 57 -3.43 -1.93 -0.26
CA ALA A 57 -3.67 -3.09 0.59
C ALA A 57 -4.23 -2.73 1.97
N THR A 58 -3.96 -1.53 2.50
CA THR A 58 -4.55 -1.04 3.76
C THR A 58 -6.08 -1.01 3.72
N ALA A 59 -6.68 -0.80 2.54
CA ALA A 59 -8.13 -0.79 2.33
C ALA A 59 -8.89 0.05 3.36
N HIS A 60 -8.48 1.31 3.54
CA HIS A 60 -9.05 2.23 4.52
C HIS A 60 -8.99 1.74 5.97
N GLY A 61 -7.90 1.04 6.31
CA GLY A 61 -7.69 0.42 7.61
C GLY A 61 -8.49 -0.86 7.81
N THR A 62 -8.91 -1.54 6.73
CA THR A 62 -9.53 -2.86 6.77
C THR A 62 -8.49 -3.97 6.93
N HIS A 63 -7.30 -3.81 6.36
CA HIS A 63 -6.14 -4.66 6.68
C HIS A 63 -5.19 -3.93 7.64
N ARG A 64 -4.27 -4.68 8.25
CA ARG A 64 -3.34 -4.16 9.26
C ARG A 64 -1.91 -4.35 8.80
N TYR A 65 -1.06 -3.39 9.17
CA TYR A 65 0.34 -3.36 8.74
C TYR A 65 0.51 -3.60 7.23
N ALA A 66 -0.42 -3.09 6.43
CA ALA A 66 -0.57 -3.42 5.02
C ALA A 66 -0.15 -2.28 4.08
N ARG A 67 0.25 -1.10 4.60
CA ARG A 67 0.68 0.01 3.74
C ARG A 67 1.88 -0.41 2.89
N GLU A 68 1.87 -0.01 1.62
CA GLU A 68 2.97 -0.20 0.69
C GLU A 68 4.21 0.60 1.15
N THR A 69 5.36 -0.07 1.20
CA THR A 69 6.73 0.47 1.35
C THR A 69 7.41 0.58 -0.02
N GLY A 70 8.73 0.83 -0.05
CA GLY A 70 9.47 1.02 -1.30
C GLY A 70 9.17 2.38 -1.91
N ILE A 71 9.16 2.47 -3.25
CA ILE A 71 9.00 3.75 -3.96
C ILE A 71 7.64 4.39 -3.66
N MET A 72 6.58 3.59 -3.55
CA MET A 72 5.25 4.08 -3.17
C MET A 72 5.24 4.60 -1.71
N GLY A 73 5.92 3.90 -0.81
CA GLY A 73 6.07 4.33 0.59
C GLY A 73 6.80 5.66 0.72
N GLU A 74 7.85 5.88 -0.07
CA GLU A 74 8.55 7.17 -0.15
C GLU A 74 7.59 8.30 -0.55
N MET A 75 6.78 8.08 -1.61
CA MET A 75 5.79 9.07 -2.07
C MET A 75 4.68 9.32 -1.04
N PHE A 76 4.22 8.30 -0.31
CA PHE A 76 3.22 8.48 0.74
C PHE A 76 3.73 9.35 1.88
N VAL A 77 4.93 9.09 2.40
CA VAL A 77 5.51 9.87 3.50
C VAL A 77 5.87 11.30 3.04
N GLU A 78 6.34 11.46 1.80
CA GLU A 78 6.57 12.79 1.21
C GLU A 78 5.27 13.59 1.08
N ASN A 79 4.20 12.96 0.61
CA ASN A 79 2.89 13.59 0.50
C ASN A 79 2.30 13.93 1.87
N GLN A 80 2.46 13.05 2.86
CA GLN A 80 2.03 13.33 4.23
C GLN A 80 2.69 14.60 4.79
N TYR A 81 3.98 14.77 4.54
CA TYR A 81 4.74 15.94 5.01
C TYR A 81 4.40 17.23 4.26
N ARG A 82 4.31 17.20 2.92
CA ARG A 82 4.14 18.41 2.09
C ARG A 82 2.70 18.76 1.77
N ASN A 83 1.79 17.81 1.94
CA ASN A 83 0.44 17.88 1.40
C ASN A 83 -0.59 17.32 2.37
N ILE A 84 -0.50 17.61 3.67
CA ILE A 84 -1.41 17.11 4.72
C ILE A 84 -2.89 17.51 4.54
N ASP A 85 -3.19 18.42 3.61
CA ASP A 85 -4.56 18.82 3.23
C ASP A 85 -5.02 18.25 1.87
N GLY A 86 -4.16 17.48 1.18
CA GLY A 86 -4.59 16.57 0.11
C GLY A 86 -4.84 17.29 -1.21
N ASN A 87 -4.05 18.33 -1.48
CA ASN A 87 -4.14 19.11 -2.70
C ASN A 87 -3.62 18.29 -3.91
N PRO A 88 -4.43 18.14 -4.97
CA PRO A 88 -4.04 17.33 -6.13
C PRO A 88 -2.83 17.87 -6.90
N TYR A 89 -2.61 19.17 -6.91
CA TYR A 89 -1.45 19.75 -7.60
C TYR A 89 -0.15 19.57 -6.83
N ILE A 90 -0.21 19.52 -5.50
CA ILE A 90 0.97 19.20 -4.69
C ILE A 90 1.31 17.71 -4.84
N TRP A 91 0.31 16.83 -4.94
CA TRP A 91 0.54 15.42 -5.27
C TRP A 91 1.24 15.25 -6.62
N ASP A 92 0.80 15.96 -7.67
CA ASP A 92 1.48 15.94 -8.97
C ASP A 92 2.97 16.31 -8.86
N LEU A 93 3.30 17.30 -8.01
CA LEU A 93 4.68 17.71 -7.74
C LEU A 93 5.48 16.63 -7.00
N VAL A 94 4.88 15.96 -6.01
CA VAL A 94 5.52 14.83 -5.30
C VAL A 94 5.90 13.71 -6.28
N VAL A 95 4.98 13.33 -7.17
CA VAL A 95 5.24 12.29 -8.18
C VAL A 95 6.29 12.76 -9.19
N LEU A 96 6.21 14.01 -9.66
CA LEU A 96 7.18 14.57 -10.60
C LEU A 96 8.59 14.68 -10.01
N GLU A 97 8.72 15.13 -8.77
CA GLU A 97 10.01 15.25 -8.10
C GLU A 97 10.63 13.88 -7.81
N THR A 98 9.81 12.86 -7.53
CA THR A 98 10.27 11.47 -7.40
C THR A 98 10.97 11.02 -8.69
N VAL A 99 10.38 11.28 -9.86
CA VAL A 99 11.00 10.95 -11.14
C VAL A 99 12.22 11.83 -11.44
N ARG A 100 12.15 13.14 -11.16
CA ARG A 100 13.25 14.07 -11.45
C ARG A 100 14.48 13.88 -10.56
N ALA A 101 14.32 13.24 -9.40
CA ALA A 101 15.44 12.88 -8.55
C ALA A 101 16.36 11.84 -9.22
N GLU A 102 15.84 11.06 -10.15
CA GLU A 102 16.56 9.96 -10.79
C GLU A 102 17.25 10.40 -12.09
N ARG A 103 18.58 10.47 -12.08
CA ARG A 103 19.40 10.96 -13.20
C ARG A 103 19.33 10.10 -14.46
N ASN A 104 19.05 8.81 -14.30
CA ASN A 104 18.99 7.86 -15.41
C ASN A 104 17.64 7.86 -16.14
N ILE A 105 16.66 8.66 -15.71
CA ILE A 105 15.37 8.79 -16.38
C ILE A 105 15.37 9.99 -17.33
N SER A 106 15.09 9.72 -18.61
CA SER A 106 14.66 10.72 -19.57
C SER A 106 13.13 10.74 -19.64
N LEU A 107 12.52 11.83 -19.19
CA LEU A 107 11.06 11.98 -19.11
C LEU A 107 10.48 12.66 -20.35
N PHE A 108 9.50 12.01 -20.99
CA PHE A 108 8.80 12.47 -22.19
C PHE A 108 7.31 12.62 -21.90
N LEU A 109 6.90 13.79 -21.42
CA LEU A 109 5.49 14.15 -21.22
C LEU A 109 4.85 14.59 -22.55
N ASN A 110 3.52 14.58 -22.61
CA ASN A 110 2.75 14.95 -23.81
C ASN A 110 3.18 14.18 -25.08
N THR A 111 3.62 12.94 -24.92
CA THR A 111 4.11 12.08 -26.02
C THR A 111 3.19 10.89 -26.17
N ASP A 112 2.35 10.93 -27.21
CA ASP A 112 1.37 9.89 -27.49
C ASP A 112 1.99 8.77 -28.32
N VAL A 113 2.08 7.56 -27.77
CA VAL A 113 2.65 6.39 -28.46
C VAL A 113 1.55 5.70 -29.27
N HIS A 114 1.75 5.52 -30.57
CA HIS A 114 0.74 4.97 -31.47
C HIS A 114 1.30 3.95 -32.49
N GLU A 115 2.60 3.66 -32.43
CA GLU A 115 3.29 2.73 -33.33
C GLU A 115 4.23 1.82 -32.52
N VAL A 116 4.21 0.52 -32.80
CA VAL A 116 5.14 -0.47 -32.25
C VAL A 116 5.70 -1.33 -33.37
N GLU A 117 7.02 -1.47 -33.42
CA GLU A 117 7.69 -2.43 -34.29
C GLU A 117 8.07 -3.65 -33.47
N ALA A 118 7.39 -4.77 -33.72
CA ALA A 118 7.71 -6.07 -33.14
C ALA A 118 7.77 -7.14 -34.23
N GLY A 119 8.67 -8.10 -34.08
CA GLY A 119 8.85 -9.21 -35.02
C GLY A 119 9.29 -10.49 -34.32
N GLY A 120 9.49 -11.56 -35.10
CA GLY A 120 9.72 -12.92 -34.58
C GLY A 120 8.49 -13.81 -34.73
N ASP A 121 8.60 -15.04 -34.26
CA ASP A 121 7.50 -16.01 -34.26
C ASP A 121 6.38 -15.57 -33.31
N GLU A 122 5.14 -15.97 -33.56
CA GLU A 122 3.96 -15.51 -32.81
C GLU A 122 4.07 -15.76 -31.29
N ASP A 123 4.71 -16.86 -30.90
CA ASP A 123 4.91 -17.26 -29.51
C ASP A 123 6.21 -16.72 -28.88
N GLU A 124 7.07 -16.06 -29.67
CA GLU A 124 8.37 -15.52 -29.23
C GLU A 124 8.69 -14.16 -29.87
N ARG A 125 7.68 -13.28 -29.98
CA ARG A 125 7.88 -11.94 -30.54
C ARG A 125 8.84 -11.11 -29.69
N ALA A 126 9.47 -10.12 -30.30
CA ALA A 126 10.29 -9.13 -29.61
C ALA A 126 10.01 -7.73 -30.16
N ILE A 127 9.82 -6.77 -29.25
CA ILE A 127 9.69 -5.35 -29.59
C ILE A 127 11.07 -4.80 -29.91
N ARG A 128 11.20 -4.15 -31.07
CA ARG A 128 12.38 -3.39 -31.48
C ARG A 128 12.29 -1.93 -31.07
N SER A 129 11.11 -1.32 -31.22
CA SER A 129 10.89 0.08 -30.91
C SER A 129 9.43 0.42 -30.71
N VAL A 130 9.18 1.50 -29.97
CA VAL A 130 7.89 2.20 -29.94
C VAL A 130 8.07 3.61 -30.47
N THR A 131 7.09 4.15 -31.20
CA THR A 131 7.16 5.52 -31.74
C THR A 131 5.97 6.33 -31.25
N GLY A 132 6.26 7.55 -30.78
CA GLY A 132 5.24 8.48 -30.32
C GLY A 132 5.37 9.88 -30.89
N TRP A 133 4.29 10.64 -30.77
CA TRP A 133 4.14 12.01 -31.24
C TRP A 133 4.06 12.98 -30.06
N MET A 134 5.00 13.92 -30.00
CA MET A 134 4.99 15.02 -29.03
C MET A 134 4.46 16.29 -29.68
N MET A 135 3.15 16.51 -29.55
CA MET A 135 2.43 17.58 -30.24
C MET A 135 3.04 18.96 -30.03
N GLY A 136 3.32 19.35 -28.77
CA GLY A 136 3.78 20.70 -28.44
C GLY A 136 5.16 21.09 -29.01
N SER A 137 5.94 20.13 -29.49
CA SER A 137 7.26 20.37 -30.10
C SER A 137 7.41 19.77 -31.50
N GLU A 138 6.30 19.26 -32.07
CA GLU A 138 6.25 18.62 -33.38
C GLU A 138 7.34 17.54 -33.60
N ARG A 139 7.61 16.76 -32.55
CA ARG A 139 8.62 15.69 -32.56
C ARG A 139 7.95 14.33 -32.74
N ARG A 140 8.38 13.59 -33.76
CA ARG A 140 8.13 12.14 -33.87
C ARG A 140 9.34 11.43 -33.30
N ILE A 141 9.15 10.78 -32.16
CA ILE A 141 10.23 10.21 -31.35
C ILE A 141 10.11 8.69 -31.38
N ARG A 142 11.15 8.04 -31.89
CA ARG A 142 11.32 6.59 -31.88
C ARG A 142 12.15 6.21 -30.66
N PHE A 143 11.65 5.29 -29.84
CA PHE A 143 12.34 4.76 -28.67
C PHE A 143 12.80 3.33 -28.95
N GLU A 144 14.11 3.10 -28.90
CA GLU A 144 14.73 1.78 -29.06
C GLU A 144 15.36 1.34 -27.73
N SER A 145 14.94 0.18 -27.23
CA SER A 145 15.37 -0.36 -25.94
C SER A 145 15.51 -1.88 -25.98
N ARG A 146 16.21 -2.44 -24.99
CA ARG A 146 16.30 -3.90 -24.83
C ARG A 146 15.04 -4.48 -24.21
N MET A 147 14.47 -3.77 -23.23
CA MET A 147 13.24 -4.15 -22.54
C MET A 147 12.19 -3.04 -22.66
N PHE A 148 10.93 -3.44 -22.75
CA PHE A 148 9.77 -2.55 -22.80
C PHE A 148 8.80 -2.89 -21.67
N LEU A 149 8.23 -1.86 -21.06
CA LEU A 149 7.18 -2.00 -20.06
C LEU A 149 5.93 -1.30 -20.55
N ASP A 150 4.86 -2.06 -20.71
CA ASP A 150 3.53 -1.49 -20.89
C ASP A 150 2.94 -1.16 -19.52
N CYS A 151 2.65 0.13 -19.32
CA CYS A 151 2.01 0.69 -18.14
C CYS A 151 0.94 1.70 -18.56
N THR A 152 0.42 1.65 -19.80
CA THR A 152 -0.58 2.63 -20.28
C THR A 152 -1.92 2.45 -19.60
N GLY A 153 -2.15 1.29 -18.99
CA GLY A 153 -3.39 0.92 -18.31
C GLY A 153 -4.50 0.45 -19.24
N ASP A 154 -4.40 0.74 -20.54
CA ASP A 154 -5.27 0.23 -21.60
C ASP A 154 -4.59 -0.91 -22.40
N GLY A 155 -3.33 -1.24 -22.07
CA GLY A 155 -2.52 -2.28 -22.72
C GLY A 155 -2.27 -1.99 -24.20
N LEU A 156 -1.92 -0.75 -24.54
CA LEU A 156 -1.76 -0.32 -25.94
C LEU A 156 -0.48 -0.87 -26.57
N VAL A 157 0.64 -0.80 -25.86
CA VAL A 157 1.95 -1.18 -26.40
C VAL A 157 2.00 -2.68 -26.61
N GLY A 158 1.56 -3.47 -25.64
CA GLY A 158 1.51 -4.93 -25.78
C GLY A 158 0.52 -5.37 -26.85
N PHE A 159 -0.63 -4.70 -26.98
CA PHE A 159 -1.57 -4.98 -28.07
C PHE A 159 -0.91 -4.78 -29.45
N LEU A 160 -0.27 -3.63 -29.67
CA LEU A 160 0.42 -3.34 -30.92
C LEU A 160 1.64 -4.25 -31.16
N ALA A 161 2.28 -4.74 -30.09
CA ALA A 161 3.36 -5.72 -30.18
C ALA A 161 2.88 -7.13 -30.60
N GLY A 162 1.59 -7.43 -30.44
CA GLY A 162 1.01 -8.76 -30.64
C GLY A 162 1.03 -9.64 -29.40
N ALA A 163 1.07 -9.06 -28.19
CA ALA A 163 0.92 -9.79 -26.94
C ALA A 163 -0.48 -10.40 -26.82
N LYS A 164 -0.60 -11.63 -26.33
CA LYS A 164 -1.89 -12.27 -26.04
C LYS A 164 -2.60 -11.53 -24.92
N TYR A 165 -3.90 -11.30 -25.07
CA TYR A 165 -4.72 -10.57 -24.09
C TYR A 165 -6.15 -11.10 -23.99
N ARG A 166 -6.89 -10.56 -23.02
CA ARG A 166 -8.33 -10.73 -22.79
C ARG A 166 -8.96 -9.35 -22.60
N ILE A 167 -10.24 -9.26 -22.94
CA ILE A 167 -11.14 -8.15 -22.61
C ILE A 167 -12.40 -8.80 -22.03
N GLY A 168 -13.05 -8.10 -21.10
CA GLY A 168 -14.33 -8.54 -20.56
C GLY A 168 -14.19 -9.52 -19.40
N ARG A 169 -15.11 -10.48 -19.30
CA ARG A 169 -15.19 -11.43 -18.17
C ARG A 169 -15.06 -12.85 -18.66
N GLU A 170 -14.18 -13.60 -18.02
CA GLU A 170 -14.01 -15.02 -18.31
C GLU A 170 -15.19 -15.84 -17.76
N ALA A 171 -15.43 -17.01 -18.36
CA ALA A 171 -16.49 -17.89 -17.89
C ALA A 171 -16.10 -18.56 -16.57
N ARG A 172 -17.07 -18.76 -15.67
CA ARG A 172 -16.89 -19.39 -14.35
C ARG A 172 -16.08 -20.68 -14.39
N HIS A 173 -16.29 -21.51 -15.41
CA HIS A 173 -15.63 -22.81 -15.52
C HIS A 173 -14.15 -22.73 -15.96
N GLU A 174 -13.68 -21.58 -16.46
CA GLU A 174 -12.29 -21.41 -16.94
C GLU A 174 -11.29 -21.43 -15.78
N TYR A 175 -11.59 -20.72 -14.68
CA TYR A 175 -10.76 -20.65 -13.48
C TYR A 175 -11.46 -21.14 -12.20
N ASN A 176 -12.68 -21.68 -12.33
CA ASN A 176 -13.54 -22.07 -11.21
C ASN A 176 -13.78 -20.91 -10.22
N GLU A 177 -14.20 -19.75 -10.74
CA GLU A 177 -14.42 -18.51 -9.98
C GLU A 177 -15.91 -18.31 -9.72
N GLU A 178 -16.33 -18.40 -8.46
CA GLU A 178 -17.74 -18.27 -8.07
C GLU A 178 -18.39 -16.98 -8.58
N TRP A 179 -17.63 -15.88 -8.59
CA TRP A 179 -18.12 -14.54 -8.95
C TRP A 179 -18.06 -14.26 -10.46
N ALA A 180 -17.48 -15.16 -11.26
CA ALA A 180 -17.47 -15.04 -12.70
C ALA A 180 -18.83 -15.43 -13.33
N PRO A 181 -19.18 -14.85 -14.49
CA PRO A 181 -20.41 -15.18 -15.21
C PRO A 181 -20.40 -16.62 -15.75
N ALA A 182 -21.58 -17.18 -16.06
CA ALA A 182 -21.67 -18.56 -16.55
C ALA A 182 -21.00 -18.76 -17.93
N ALA A 183 -21.08 -17.74 -18.79
CA ALA A 183 -20.42 -17.68 -20.09
C ALA A 183 -19.55 -16.42 -20.14
N ALA A 184 -18.48 -16.47 -20.92
CA ALA A 184 -17.62 -15.31 -21.15
C ALA A 184 -18.35 -14.24 -21.96
N ASP A 185 -18.03 -12.98 -21.70
CA ASP A 185 -18.56 -11.82 -22.41
C ASP A 185 -17.55 -10.67 -22.43
N ASP A 186 -17.82 -9.63 -23.23
CA ASP A 186 -16.92 -8.47 -23.40
C ASP A 186 -17.20 -7.34 -22.38
N ILE A 187 -17.92 -7.63 -21.29
CA ILE A 187 -18.35 -6.62 -20.32
C ILE A 187 -17.21 -6.25 -19.37
N THR A 188 -16.99 -4.95 -19.17
CA THR A 188 -15.91 -4.42 -18.33
C THR A 188 -16.46 -3.59 -17.15
N LEU A 189 -15.58 -3.19 -16.24
CA LEU A 189 -15.88 -2.09 -15.31
C LEU A 189 -15.99 -0.75 -16.08
N GLY A 190 -16.91 0.11 -15.65
CA GLY A 190 -17.14 1.40 -16.28
C GLY A 190 -16.01 2.40 -16.02
N SER A 191 -16.15 3.59 -16.61
CA SER A 191 -15.26 4.72 -16.34
C SER A 191 -15.90 5.69 -15.36
N THR A 192 -15.09 6.28 -14.49
CA THR A 192 -15.55 7.25 -13.48
C THR A 192 -15.15 8.67 -13.88
N LEU A 193 -16.02 9.64 -13.59
CA LEU A 193 -15.67 11.06 -13.56
C LEU A 193 -16.06 11.67 -12.22
N LEU A 194 -15.24 12.60 -11.75
CA LEU A 194 -15.40 13.22 -10.44
C LEU A 194 -15.61 14.73 -10.58
N PHE A 195 -16.16 15.34 -9.53
CA PHE A 195 -16.28 16.79 -9.42
C PHE A 195 -15.98 17.25 -7.99
N TYR A 196 -15.59 18.51 -7.88
CA TYR A 196 -15.31 19.18 -6.62
C TYR A 196 -16.11 20.47 -6.54
N THR A 197 -16.55 20.78 -5.34
CA THR A 197 -17.30 21.96 -4.96
C THR A 197 -16.54 22.71 -3.88
N LYS A 198 -16.80 24.00 -3.75
CA LYS A 198 -16.26 24.83 -2.66
C LYS A 198 -17.27 25.84 -2.19
N ASP A 199 -17.13 26.26 -0.94
CA ASP A 199 -17.84 27.42 -0.42
C ASP A 199 -17.18 28.70 -0.96
N ALA A 200 -17.95 29.56 -1.62
CA ALA A 200 -17.49 30.85 -2.12
C ALA A 200 -17.57 31.98 -1.07
N GLY A 201 -18.22 31.73 0.08
CA GLY A 201 -18.46 32.72 1.13
C GLY A 201 -19.56 33.73 0.80
N HIS A 202 -20.25 33.59 -0.33
CA HIS A 202 -21.37 34.43 -0.75
C HIS A 202 -22.36 33.62 -1.61
N PRO A 203 -23.64 34.02 -1.72
CA PRO A 203 -24.59 33.31 -2.56
C PRO A 203 -24.11 33.21 -4.01
N VAL A 204 -24.21 32.01 -4.59
CA VAL A 204 -23.85 31.73 -5.98
C VAL A 204 -25.08 31.25 -6.72
N LYS A 205 -25.40 31.86 -7.87
CA LYS A 205 -26.45 31.35 -8.77
C LYS A 205 -25.85 30.31 -9.71
N PHE A 206 -26.53 29.18 -9.89
CA PHE A 206 -26.18 28.18 -10.90
C PHE A 206 -27.32 28.01 -11.90
N VAL A 207 -26.98 28.03 -13.19
CA VAL A 207 -27.90 27.70 -14.29
C VAL A 207 -27.32 26.45 -14.96
N PRO A 208 -28.02 25.31 -14.96
CA PRO A 208 -27.50 24.09 -15.55
C PRO A 208 -27.31 24.25 -17.06
N PRO A 209 -26.26 23.63 -17.64
CA PRO A 209 -26.12 23.57 -19.09
C PRO A 209 -27.26 22.75 -19.70
N SER A 210 -27.58 22.99 -20.98
CA SER A 210 -28.72 22.36 -21.68
C SER A 210 -28.64 20.83 -21.77
N PHE A 211 -27.45 20.25 -21.62
CA PHE A 211 -27.24 18.81 -21.65
C PHE A 211 -27.33 18.16 -20.26
N ALA A 212 -27.46 18.93 -19.18
CA ALA A 212 -27.57 18.37 -17.83
C ALA A 212 -28.83 17.51 -17.69
N LYS A 213 -28.70 16.33 -17.07
CA LYS A 213 -29.85 15.47 -16.80
C LYS A 213 -30.63 15.99 -15.60
N ASP A 214 -31.95 15.89 -15.70
CA ASP A 214 -32.84 16.10 -14.56
C ASP A 214 -32.75 14.88 -13.63
N ILE A 215 -31.87 14.97 -12.64
CA ILE A 215 -31.57 13.88 -11.72
C ILE A 215 -32.79 13.46 -10.89
N ALA A 216 -33.72 14.36 -10.62
CA ALA A 216 -34.94 14.04 -9.89
C ALA A 216 -35.86 13.05 -10.63
N LYS A 217 -35.66 12.88 -11.96
CA LYS A 217 -36.38 11.91 -12.80
C LYS A 217 -35.63 10.59 -13.00
N THR A 218 -34.48 10.41 -12.34
CA THR A 218 -33.66 9.20 -12.44
C THR A 218 -33.77 8.34 -11.16
N THR A 219 -33.24 7.12 -11.20
CA THR A 219 -33.10 6.26 -10.02
C THR A 219 -31.95 6.69 -9.09
N ILE A 220 -31.09 7.61 -9.52
CA ILE A 220 -29.86 7.97 -8.82
C ILE A 220 -30.13 8.49 -7.39
N PRO A 221 -31.04 9.46 -7.14
CA PRO A 221 -31.31 9.94 -5.78
C PRO A 221 -31.87 8.88 -4.82
N MET A 222 -32.42 7.78 -5.36
CA MET A 222 -32.96 6.68 -4.56
C MET A 222 -31.90 5.62 -4.23
N LYS A 223 -30.89 5.47 -5.08
CA LYS A 223 -29.93 4.36 -5.07
C LYS A 223 -28.50 4.78 -4.78
N ARG A 224 -28.24 6.08 -4.65
CA ARG A 224 -26.91 6.65 -4.44
C ARG A 224 -27.01 7.78 -3.42
N VAL A 225 -25.95 7.95 -2.63
CA VAL A 225 -25.89 8.98 -1.59
C VAL A 225 -25.40 10.29 -2.21
N ILE A 226 -26.21 11.35 -2.08
CA ILE A 226 -25.87 12.70 -2.52
C ILE A 226 -25.91 13.63 -1.30
N ARG A 227 -24.84 14.40 -1.06
CA ARG A 227 -24.72 15.31 0.08
C ARG A 227 -24.05 16.62 -0.31
N SER A 228 -24.52 17.74 0.22
CA SER A 228 -23.82 19.03 0.13
C SER A 228 -22.60 19.01 1.04
N GLY A 229 -21.42 18.76 0.47
CA GLY A 229 -20.14 18.70 1.20
C GLY A 229 -19.25 17.53 0.78
N ASP A 230 -19.83 16.47 0.23
CA ASP A 230 -19.07 15.39 -0.38
C ASP A 230 -18.38 15.90 -1.66
N ASN A 231 -17.16 15.42 -1.93
CA ASN A 231 -16.34 15.84 -3.06
C ASN A 231 -15.54 14.66 -3.61
N GLY A 232 -15.19 14.72 -4.91
CA GLY A 232 -14.26 13.78 -5.53
C GLY A 232 -14.68 12.32 -5.32
N CYS A 233 -13.78 11.52 -4.78
CA CYS A 233 -13.96 10.08 -4.56
C CYS A 233 -15.14 9.71 -3.64
N ALA A 234 -15.73 10.64 -2.89
CA ALA A 234 -17.01 10.37 -2.21
C ALA A 234 -18.13 9.98 -3.20
N TYR A 235 -17.99 10.43 -4.46
CA TYR A 235 -18.86 10.10 -5.59
C TYR A 235 -18.25 9.04 -6.53
N TRP A 236 -17.47 8.09 -5.99
CA TRP A 236 -16.82 7.02 -6.78
C TRP A 236 -17.80 6.22 -7.66
N TRP A 237 -19.08 6.18 -7.29
CA TRP A 237 -20.16 5.48 -7.98
C TRP A 237 -20.68 6.22 -9.23
N ILE A 238 -20.21 7.44 -9.50
CA ILE A 238 -20.45 8.15 -10.78
C ILE A 238 -19.61 7.45 -11.84
N GLU A 239 -20.12 6.31 -12.28
CA GLU A 239 -19.48 5.39 -13.20
C GLU A 239 -20.48 4.94 -14.25
N TRP A 240 -20.01 4.78 -15.49
CA TRP A 240 -20.81 4.25 -16.60
C TRP A 240 -19.92 3.72 -17.73
N GLY A 241 -20.51 2.90 -18.61
CA GLY A 241 -19.87 2.44 -19.85
C GLY A 241 -19.32 1.02 -19.80
N GLY A 242 -19.57 0.23 -18.75
CA GLY A 242 -19.07 -1.14 -18.65
C GLY A 242 -19.66 -2.11 -19.69
N GLU A 243 -20.81 -1.78 -20.27
CA GLU A 243 -21.44 -2.50 -21.39
C GLU A 243 -21.04 -1.94 -22.78
N LEU A 244 -20.18 -0.92 -22.81
CA LEU A 244 -19.64 -0.30 -24.02
C LEU A 244 -18.15 -0.64 -24.16
N ASP A 245 -17.57 -0.32 -25.31
CA ASP A 245 -16.12 -0.36 -25.45
C ASP A 245 -15.53 0.91 -24.83
N THR A 246 -14.96 0.81 -23.63
CA THR A 246 -14.49 1.96 -22.84
C THR A 246 -13.37 2.77 -23.50
N VAL A 247 -12.72 2.22 -24.54
CA VAL A 247 -11.74 2.94 -25.34
C VAL A 247 -12.38 3.59 -26.55
N HIS A 248 -13.19 2.86 -27.33
CA HIS A 248 -13.80 3.40 -28.55
C HIS A 248 -14.96 4.38 -28.27
N ASP A 249 -15.74 4.14 -27.22
CA ASP A 249 -16.86 4.99 -26.79
C ASP A 249 -16.44 6.04 -25.73
N ASN A 250 -15.14 6.29 -25.54
CA ASN A 250 -14.62 7.16 -24.47
C ASN A 250 -15.31 8.54 -24.39
N GLU A 251 -15.47 9.22 -25.53
CA GLU A 251 -16.10 10.56 -25.56
C GLU A 251 -17.59 10.50 -25.25
N ARG A 252 -18.28 9.44 -25.68
CA ARG A 252 -19.69 9.21 -25.36
C ARG A 252 -19.87 8.95 -23.87
N ILE A 253 -18.99 8.15 -23.27
CA ILE A 253 -18.98 7.88 -21.83
C ILE A 253 -18.72 9.17 -21.05
N ARG A 254 -17.73 9.97 -21.48
CA ARG A 254 -17.45 11.29 -20.89
C ARG A 254 -18.69 12.20 -20.90
N ASP A 255 -19.32 12.37 -22.06
CA ASP A 255 -20.45 13.29 -22.22
C ASP A 255 -21.67 12.87 -21.37
N GLU A 256 -21.93 11.57 -21.27
CA GLU A 256 -22.99 11.02 -20.43
C GLU A 256 -22.69 11.25 -18.94
N LEU A 257 -21.46 11.01 -18.50
CA LEU A 257 -21.02 11.27 -17.13
C LEU A 257 -21.08 12.77 -16.79
N TRP A 258 -20.69 13.65 -17.71
CA TRP A 258 -20.86 15.10 -17.55
C TRP A 258 -22.33 15.49 -17.40
N ALA A 259 -23.21 14.98 -18.27
CA ALA A 259 -24.64 15.24 -18.19
C ALA A 259 -25.20 14.89 -16.80
N VAL A 260 -24.75 13.78 -16.21
CA VAL A 260 -25.13 13.40 -14.84
C VAL A 260 -24.46 14.27 -13.78
N ILE A 261 -23.16 14.57 -13.86
CA ILE A 261 -22.47 15.42 -12.87
C ILE A 261 -23.10 16.81 -12.79
N TYR A 262 -23.31 17.47 -13.94
CA TYR A 262 -23.96 18.78 -13.96
C TYR A 262 -25.41 18.70 -13.49
N GLY A 263 -26.10 17.59 -13.76
CA GLY A 263 -27.42 17.31 -13.21
C GLY A 263 -27.42 17.11 -11.68
N ILE A 264 -26.42 16.42 -11.13
CA ILE A 264 -26.28 16.21 -9.68
C ILE A 264 -26.00 17.54 -9.02
N TRP A 265 -25.12 18.35 -9.61
CA TRP A 265 -24.85 19.69 -9.10
C TRP A 265 -26.08 20.60 -9.17
N ASP A 266 -26.85 20.56 -10.26
CA ASP A 266 -28.13 21.25 -10.35
C ASP A 266 -29.10 20.82 -9.23
N TYR A 267 -29.22 19.51 -9.02
CA TYR A 267 -30.07 18.96 -7.95
C TYR A 267 -29.61 19.42 -6.57
N ILE A 268 -28.30 19.41 -6.28
CA ILE A 268 -27.76 19.92 -5.02
C ILE A 268 -28.07 21.41 -4.88
N LYS A 269 -27.82 22.19 -5.93
CA LYS A 269 -27.80 23.64 -5.87
C LYS A 269 -29.18 24.30 -5.94
N ASN A 270 -30.10 23.73 -6.72
CA ASN A 270 -31.36 24.38 -7.10
C ASN A 270 -32.62 23.67 -6.58
N SER A 271 -32.52 22.45 -6.03
CA SER A 271 -33.72 21.72 -5.54
C SER A 271 -34.30 22.24 -4.22
N GLY A 272 -33.54 23.06 -3.48
CA GLY A 272 -33.90 23.51 -2.13
C GLY A 272 -33.77 22.42 -1.04
N LYS A 273 -33.18 21.25 -1.36
CA LYS A 273 -33.02 20.12 -0.41
C LYS A 273 -31.70 20.11 0.34
N PHE A 274 -30.78 21.00 0.00
CA PHE A 274 -29.41 21.01 0.51
C PHE A 274 -29.01 22.42 0.91
N ASP A 275 -28.15 22.53 1.91
CA ASP A 275 -27.51 23.78 2.26
C ASP A 275 -26.35 24.04 1.29
N ALA A 276 -26.66 24.68 0.18
CA ALA A 276 -25.75 24.89 -0.93
C ALA A 276 -25.76 26.32 -1.46
N GLU A 277 -26.35 27.29 -0.75
CA GLU A 277 -26.53 28.67 -1.24
C GLU A 277 -25.19 29.34 -1.63
N ASN A 278 -24.15 29.15 -0.81
CA ASN A 278 -22.83 29.72 -1.04
C ASN A 278 -21.87 28.80 -1.80
N MET A 279 -22.29 27.55 -2.03
CA MET A 279 -21.46 26.55 -2.69
C MET A 279 -21.38 26.82 -4.21
N THR A 280 -20.21 26.62 -4.80
CA THR A 280 -19.97 26.68 -6.25
C THR A 280 -19.28 25.42 -6.74
N LEU A 281 -19.47 25.09 -8.02
CA LEU A 281 -18.75 24.03 -8.70
C LEU A 281 -17.33 24.52 -8.99
N GLU A 282 -16.33 23.87 -8.40
CA GLU A 282 -14.92 24.27 -8.55
C GLU A 282 -14.24 23.57 -9.71
N TRP A 283 -14.50 22.28 -9.88
CA TRP A 283 -13.82 21.45 -10.88
C TRP A 283 -14.70 20.27 -11.29
N VAL A 284 -14.65 19.93 -12.57
CA VAL A 284 -15.23 18.71 -13.14
C VAL A 284 -14.15 18.04 -13.95
N GLY A 285 -13.96 16.73 -13.77
CA GLY A 285 -12.98 15.96 -14.52
C GLY A 285 -13.25 15.98 -16.02
N GLY A 286 -12.21 16.17 -16.82
CA GLY A 286 -12.30 16.18 -18.28
C GLY A 286 -11.98 14.85 -18.96
N ILE A 287 -11.36 13.93 -18.22
CA ILE A 287 -10.87 12.64 -18.74
C ILE A 287 -11.49 11.52 -17.90
N PRO A 288 -12.29 10.62 -18.51
CA PRO A 288 -12.83 9.48 -17.80
C PRO A 288 -11.71 8.60 -17.22
N GLY A 289 -11.78 8.35 -15.91
CA GLY A 289 -10.93 7.40 -15.23
C GLY A 289 -11.35 5.97 -15.55
N LYS A 290 -10.85 5.42 -16.66
CA LYS A 290 -11.08 4.02 -17.04
C LYS A 290 -10.58 3.07 -15.95
N ARG A 291 -11.38 2.05 -15.64
CA ARG A 291 -11.04 1.04 -14.62
C ARG A 291 -10.46 -0.23 -15.19
N GLU A 292 -10.88 -0.62 -16.38
CA GLU A 292 -10.57 -1.90 -17.00
C GLU A 292 -10.54 -1.76 -18.51
N TYR A 293 -9.61 -2.48 -19.14
CA TYR A 293 -9.67 -2.76 -20.57
C TYR A 293 -8.92 -4.07 -20.88
N ARG A 294 -7.81 -4.03 -21.62
CA ARG A 294 -7.01 -5.22 -21.92
C ARG A 294 -6.24 -5.71 -20.70
N ARG A 295 -6.39 -6.99 -20.39
CA ARG A 295 -5.51 -7.74 -19.49
C ARG A 295 -4.66 -8.69 -20.32
N PHE A 296 -3.34 -8.61 -20.19
CA PHE A 296 -2.46 -9.48 -20.96
C PHE A 296 -2.33 -10.88 -20.35
N ILE A 297 -1.83 -11.82 -21.14
CA ILE A 297 -1.57 -13.18 -20.69
C ILE A 297 -0.07 -13.34 -20.40
N GLY A 298 0.26 -13.63 -19.14
CA GLY A 298 1.59 -14.08 -18.72
C GLY A 298 1.66 -15.58 -18.54
N ASP A 299 2.76 -16.07 -17.97
CA ASP A 299 2.91 -17.49 -17.63
C ASP A 299 2.00 -17.91 -16.45
N TYR A 300 1.36 -16.94 -15.78
CA TYR A 300 0.36 -17.17 -14.75
C TYR A 300 -0.74 -16.09 -14.78
N VAL A 301 -2.00 -16.53 -14.82
CA VAL A 301 -3.19 -15.67 -14.69
C VAL A 301 -3.69 -15.76 -13.25
N LEU A 302 -3.52 -14.67 -12.49
CA LEU A 302 -4.02 -14.60 -11.11
C LEU A 302 -5.56 -14.62 -11.10
N ASN A 303 -6.18 -15.41 -10.22
CA ASN A 303 -7.64 -15.59 -10.17
C ASN A 303 -8.21 -15.47 -8.74
N GLN A 304 -9.55 -15.43 -8.63
CA GLN A 304 -10.31 -15.23 -7.38
C GLN A 304 -9.83 -16.17 -6.26
N ASN A 305 -9.57 -17.43 -6.58
CA ASN A 305 -9.21 -18.44 -5.59
C ASN A 305 -7.86 -18.11 -4.95
N ASP A 306 -6.89 -17.63 -5.74
CA ASP A 306 -5.59 -17.22 -5.23
C ASP A 306 -5.69 -16.04 -4.24
N ILE A 307 -6.63 -15.11 -4.48
CA ILE A 307 -6.89 -13.95 -3.61
C ILE A 307 -7.49 -14.42 -2.28
N ILE A 308 -8.58 -15.19 -2.33
CA ILE A 308 -9.34 -15.58 -1.13
C ILE A 308 -8.56 -16.58 -0.28
N GLU A 309 -7.85 -17.52 -0.89
CA GLU A 309 -6.98 -18.45 -0.17
C GLU A 309 -5.65 -17.81 0.27
N GLN A 310 -5.41 -16.55 -0.11
CA GLN A 310 -4.14 -15.84 0.10
C GLN A 310 -2.96 -16.75 -0.31
N ARG A 311 -3.01 -17.28 -1.54
CA ARG A 311 -2.10 -18.35 -1.96
C ARG A 311 -0.64 -17.91 -1.87
N PRO A 312 0.25 -18.71 -1.25
CA PRO A 312 1.68 -18.42 -1.29
C PRO A 312 2.22 -18.71 -2.69
N PHE A 313 3.05 -17.81 -3.20
CA PHE A 313 3.80 -17.99 -4.45
C PHE A 313 5.30 -17.92 -4.16
N GLU A 314 6.07 -18.89 -4.66
CA GLU A 314 7.54 -18.87 -4.56
C GLU A 314 8.14 -17.68 -5.30
N ASP A 315 7.51 -17.27 -6.40
CA ASP A 315 7.86 -16.12 -7.23
C ASP A 315 7.09 -14.85 -6.86
N ARG A 316 6.58 -14.73 -5.62
CA ARG A 316 5.94 -13.48 -5.16
C ARG A 316 6.90 -12.30 -5.23
N VAL A 317 6.42 -11.20 -5.79
CA VAL A 317 7.16 -9.94 -5.95
C VAL A 317 6.34 -8.72 -5.57
N ALA A 318 5.02 -8.86 -5.45
CA ALA A 318 4.13 -7.81 -5.00
C ALA A 318 3.00 -8.41 -4.16
N PHE A 319 2.14 -7.55 -3.62
CA PHE A 319 1.04 -7.95 -2.76
C PHE A 319 -0.14 -6.98 -2.92
N GLY A 320 -1.31 -7.40 -2.47
CA GLY A 320 -2.48 -6.56 -2.35
C GLY A 320 -3.33 -6.93 -1.13
N GLY A 321 -4.33 -6.09 -0.87
CA GLY A 321 -5.25 -6.26 0.26
C GLY A 321 -6.56 -5.50 0.07
N TRP A 322 -6.82 -4.92 -1.11
CA TRP A 322 -8.16 -4.42 -1.38
C TRP A 322 -9.13 -5.61 -1.52
N SER A 323 -10.41 -5.41 -1.23
CA SER A 323 -11.43 -6.40 -1.57
C SER A 323 -11.46 -6.67 -3.08
N ILE A 324 -11.96 -7.81 -3.49
CA ILE A 324 -12.46 -7.97 -4.86
C ILE A 324 -13.67 -7.03 -4.99
N ASP A 325 -13.45 -5.88 -5.64
CA ASP A 325 -14.40 -4.77 -5.79
C ASP A 325 -14.92 -4.72 -7.23
N LEU A 326 -16.09 -5.34 -7.44
CA LEU A 326 -16.77 -5.42 -8.74
C LEU A 326 -17.96 -4.48 -8.80
N HIS A 327 -18.00 -3.64 -9.83
CA HIS A 327 -19.02 -2.63 -10.05
C HIS A 327 -20.05 -3.16 -11.06
N PRO A 328 -21.33 -2.77 -10.95
CA PRO A 328 -22.31 -3.16 -11.94
C PRO A 328 -21.95 -2.51 -13.30
N PRO A 329 -21.99 -3.25 -14.42
CA PRO A 329 -21.65 -2.71 -15.75
C PRO A 329 -22.48 -1.49 -16.17
N GLN A 330 -23.74 -1.44 -15.72
CA GLN A 330 -24.67 -0.32 -15.95
C GLN A 330 -24.34 0.91 -15.09
N GLY A 331 -23.40 0.77 -14.14
CA GLY A 331 -22.87 1.84 -13.31
C GLY A 331 -23.93 2.54 -12.46
N MET A 332 -23.96 3.87 -12.53
CA MET A 332 -24.89 4.73 -11.79
C MET A 332 -26.38 4.49 -12.12
N TYR A 333 -26.68 3.84 -13.26
CA TYR A 333 -28.05 3.50 -13.64
C TYR A 333 -28.51 2.12 -13.17
N SER A 334 -27.60 1.31 -12.61
CA SER A 334 -27.95 0.01 -12.08
C SER A 334 -28.96 0.10 -10.94
N THR A 335 -29.91 -0.82 -10.92
CA THR A 335 -30.86 -1.01 -9.81
C THR A 335 -30.26 -1.82 -8.66
N GLU A 336 -29.13 -2.50 -8.92
CA GLU A 336 -28.29 -3.20 -7.94
C GLU A 336 -27.44 -2.22 -7.09
N SER A 337 -26.75 -2.77 -6.08
CA SER A 337 -25.76 -2.06 -5.30
C SER A 337 -24.65 -1.48 -6.20
N GLY A 338 -24.06 -0.36 -5.79
CA GLY A 338 -22.97 0.31 -6.51
C GLY A 338 -21.69 -0.51 -6.62
N SER A 339 -21.49 -1.49 -5.72
CA SER A 339 -20.38 -2.44 -5.77
C SER A 339 -20.69 -3.75 -5.02
N LYS A 340 -19.89 -4.78 -5.30
CA LYS A 340 -19.81 -6.06 -4.57
C LYS A 340 -18.39 -6.24 -4.05
N HIS A 341 -18.26 -6.56 -2.77
CA HIS A 341 -16.98 -6.66 -2.07
C HIS A 341 -16.77 -8.05 -1.44
N LEU A 342 -15.63 -8.66 -1.73
CA LEU A 342 -15.15 -9.86 -1.04
C LEU A 342 -13.74 -9.61 -0.50
N HIS A 343 -13.56 -9.71 0.81
CA HIS A 343 -12.26 -9.44 1.44
C HIS A 343 -11.49 -10.74 1.71
N PRO A 344 -10.19 -10.82 1.41
CA PRO A 344 -9.34 -11.82 2.06
C PRO A 344 -9.18 -11.49 3.56
N ASP A 345 -8.79 -12.45 4.41
CA ASP A 345 -8.60 -12.19 5.85
C ASP A 345 -7.27 -11.47 6.17
N GLY A 346 -6.41 -11.32 5.17
CA GLY A 346 -5.13 -10.62 5.22
C GLY A 346 -4.66 -10.25 3.81
N ASN A 347 -3.38 -9.95 3.68
CA ASN A 347 -2.80 -9.62 2.37
C ASN A 347 -2.67 -10.87 1.49
N TYR A 348 -2.82 -10.71 0.18
CA TYR A 348 -2.53 -11.73 -0.84
C TYR A 348 -1.27 -11.37 -1.64
N HIS A 349 -0.71 -12.35 -2.34
CA HIS A 349 0.53 -12.19 -3.10
C HIS A 349 0.30 -12.15 -4.61
N ILE A 350 1.18 -11.45 -5.33
CA ILE A 350 1.20 -11.37 -6.79
C ILE A 350 2.52 -11.97 -7.30
N PRO A 351 2.47 -13.03 -8.14
CA PRO A 351 3.66 -13.68 -8.67
C PRO A 351 4.27 -12.91 -9.85
N PHE A 352 5.59 -13.01 -10.02
CA PHE A 352 6.32 -12.34 -11.11
C PHE A 352 5.86 -12.80 -12.49
N ARG A 353 5.42 -14.05 -12.63
CA ARG A 353 4.84 -14.60 -13.87
C ARG A 353 3.58 -13.90 -14.38
N SER A 354 2.92 -13.10 -13.54
CA SER A 354 1.80 -12.26 -13.96
C SER A 354 2.24 -10.91 -14.53
N LEU A 355 3.53 -10.56 -14.44
CA LEU A 355 4.09 -9.25 -14.83
C LEU A 355 4.85 -9.26 -16.16
N TYR A 356 4.82 -10.36 -16.92
CA TYR A 356 5.47 -10.41 -18.25
C TYR A 356 4.65 -11.20 -19.26
N SER A 357 4.79 -10.84 -20.55
CA SER A 357 4.00 -11.45 -21.63
C SER A 357 4.41 -12.90 -21.89
N VAL A 358 3.42 -13.76 -22.11
CA VAL A 358 3.64 -15.17 -22.49
C VAL A 358 4.26 -15.32 -23.89
N ASN A 359 4.11 -14.33 -24.78
CA ASN A 359 4.53 -14.43 -26.18
C ASN A 359 5.32 -13.22 -26.72
N VAL A 360 5.58 -12.21 -25.90
CA VAL A 360 6.49 -11.10 -26.25
C VAL A 360 7.66 -11.11 -25.28
N SER A 361 8.78 -11.66 -25.74
CA SER A 361 9.95 -12.09 -24.97
C SER A 361 10.68 -10.98 -24.21
N ASN A 362 10.54 -9.71 -24.62
CA ASN A 362 11.20 -8.57 -23.99
C ASN A 362 10.21 -7.51 -23.46
N MET A 363 8.99 -7.95 -23.13
CA MET A 363 7.93 -7.09 -22.61
C MET A 363 7.50 -7.52 -21.20
N LEU A 364 7.61 -6.58 -20.25
CA LEU A 364 6.89 -6.65 -18.98
C LEU A 364 5.64 -5.77 -19.01
N MET A 365 4.75 -6.00 -18.07
CA MET A 365 3.49 -5.27 -17.90
C MET A 365 3.29 -5.00 -16.41
N ALA A 366 2.79 -3.82 -16.08
CA ALA A 366 2.47 -3.48 -14.70
C ALA A 366 1.35 -2.45 -14.62
N GLY A 367 0.42 -2.70 -13.70
CA GLY A 367 -0.73 -1.85 -13.45
C GLY A 367 -2.02 -2.58 -13.80
N ARG A 368 -2.90 -1.92 -14.56
CA ARG A 368 -4.23 -2.45 -14.90
C ARG A 368 -4.22 -3.49 -16.03
N ASP A 369 -3.09 -3.64 -16.70
CA ASP A 369 -2.87 -4.56 -17.81
C ASP A 369 -2.21 -5.90 -17.38
N ILE A 370 -2.04 -6.09 -16.07
CA ILE A 370 -1.51 -7.33 -15.46
C ILE A 370 -2.26 -8.58 -15.95
N SER A 371 -1.56 -9.72 -15.95
CA SER A 371 -2.19 -11.02 -16.11
C SER A 371 -3.02 -11.48 -14.91
N ALA A 372 -4.33 -11.21 -14.98
CA ALA A 372 -5.33 -11.63 -14.01
C ALA A 372 -6.69 -11.92 -14.70
N SER A 373 -7.53 -12.74 -14.08
CA SER A 373 -8.95 -12.86 -14.44
C SER A 373 -9.69 -11.55 -14.13
N HIS A 374 -10.86 -11.33 -14.73
CA HIS A 374 -11.71 -10.17 -14.41
C HIS A 374 -12.05 -10.08 -12.92
N VAL A 375 -12.30 -11.21 -12.27
CA VAL A 375 -12.66 -11.22 -10.84
C VAL A 375 -11.45 -10.82 -9.98
N ALA A 376 -10.28 -11.42 -10.17
CA ALA A 376 -9.07 -11.03 -9.44
C ALA A 376 -8.63 -9.59 -9.75
N PHE A 377 -8.86 -9.13 -10.99
CA PHE A 377 -8.60 -7.76 -11.41
C PHE A 377 -9.32 -6.73 -10.53
N GLY A 378 -10.49 -7.06 -9.99
CA GLY A 378 -11.25 -6.22 -9.06
C GLY A 378 -10.45 -5.75 -7.84
N THR A 379 -9.40 -6.47 -7.44
CA THR A 379 -8.50 -6.08 -6.35
C THR A 379 -7.12 -5.61 -6.82
N THR A 380 -6.54 -6.20 -7.87
CA THR A 380 -5.16 -5.87 -8.29
C THR A 380 -5.03 -4.51 -8.97
N ARG A 381 -6.12 -3.98 -9.53
CA ARG A 381 -6.17 -2.69 -10.26
C ARG A 381 -5.96 -1.44 -9.39
N VAL A 382 -5.93 -1.60 -8.07
CA VAL A 382 -5.87 -0.48 -7.12
C VAL A 382 -4.49 0.17 -7.17
N MET A 383 -4.42 1.50 -7.05
CA MET A 383 -3.25 2.25 -7.55
C MET A 383 -1.94 2.02 -6.77
N ALA A 384 -1.99 1.84 -5.45
CA ALA A 384 -0.77 1.50 -4.69
C ALA A 384 -0.34 0.04 -4.95
N THR A 385 -1.29 -0.88 -5.16
CA THR A 385 -0.99 -2.24 -5.65
C THR A 385 -0.34 -2.20 -7.04
N CYS A 386 -0.86 -1.37 -7.96
CA CYS A 386 -0.22 -1.09 -9.25
C CYS A 386 1.20 -0.54 -9.10
N ALA A 387 1.44 0.33 -8.11
CA ALA A 387 2.75 0.92 -7.85
C ALA A 387 3.80 -0.14 -7.46
N VAL A 388 3.46 -1.05 -6.54
CA VAL A 388 4.38 -2.13 -6.12
C VAL A 388 4.59 -3.19 -7.21
N MET A 389 3.58 -3.44 -8.06
CA MET A 389 3.77 -4.24 -9.29
C MET A 389 4.74 -3.54 -10.27
N GLY A 390 4.62 -2.22 -10.39
CA GLY A 390 5.53 -1.39 -11.18
C GLY A 390 6.96 -1.49 -10.70
N GLU A 391 7.20 -1.30 -9.40
CA GLU A 391 8.52 -1.47 -8.79
C GLU A 391 9.12 -2.86 -9.09
N ALA A 392 8.33 -3.93 -8.92
CA ALA A 392 8.74 -5.29 -9.26
C ALA A 392 9.13 -5.47 -10.74
N ALA A 393 8.29 -4.96 -11.65
CA ALA A 393 8.54 -5.06 -13.09
C ALA A 393 9.76 -4.24 -13.52
N GLY A 394 9.95 -3.05 -12.94
CA GLY A 394 11.13 -2.21 -13.18
C GLY A 394 12.43 -2.86 -12.71
N THR A 395 12.45 -3.41 -11.49
CA THR A 395 13.59 -4.17 -10.96
C THR A 395 13.87 -5.41 -11.82
N GLY A 396 12.82 -6.15 -12.21
CA GLY A 396 12.94 -7.29 -13.12
C GLY A 396 13.52 -6.91 -14.48
N ALA A 397 13.05 -5.83 -15.10
CA ALA A 397 13.56 -5.32 -16.37
C ALA A 397 15.04 -4.93 -16.29
N ALA A 398 15.44 -4.26 -15.21
CA ALA A 398 16.84 -3.90 -15.01
C ALA A 398 17.76 -5.13 -14.90
N LEU A 399 17.31 -6.15 -14.17
CA LEU A 399 18.06 -7.39 -14.03
C LEU A 399 18.11 -8.18 -15.36
N CYS A 400 17.02 -8.15 -16.14
CA CYS A 400 16.99 -8.72 -17.48
C CYS A 400 18.04 -8.06 -18.40
N VAL A 401 18.13 -6.73 -18.40
CA VAL A 401 19.15 -6.01 -19.19
C VAL A 401 20.57 -6.33 -18.71
N GLN A 402 20.79 -6.34 -17.38
CA GLN A 402 22.10 -6.61 -16.80
C GLN A 402 22.61 -8.02 -17.13
N LYS A 403 21.72 -9.02 -17.14
CA LYS A 403 22.09 -10.41 -17.38
C LYS A 403 21.94 -10.84 -18.85
N GLY A 404 21.32 -10.03 -19.69
CA GLY A 404 21.03 -10.38 -21.08
C GLY A 404 20.03 -11.54 -21.20
N VAL A 405 19.01 -11.55 -20.35
CA VAL A 405 17.97 -12.60 -20.30
C VAL A 405 16.58 -12.02 -20.49
N THR A 406 15.63 -12.85 -20.91
CA THR A 406 14.19 -12.52 -20.96
C THR A 406 13.57 -12.54 -19.56
N PRO A 407 12.39 -11.91 -19.35
CA PRO A 407 11.67 -12.02 -18.07
C PRO A 407 11.34 -13.46 -17.68
N ARG A 408 10.99 -14.31 -18.65
CA ARG A 408 10.75 -15.74 -18.42
C ARG A 408 12.01 -16.48 -17.95
N GLU A 409 13.17 -16.17 -18.53
CA GLU A 409 14.45 -16.73 -18.07
C GLU A 409 14.86 -16.19 -16.70
N LEU A 410 14.57 -14.91 -16.42
CA LEU A 410 14.77 -14.32 -15.10
C LEU A 410 13.97 -15.07 -14.04
N TYR A 411 12.68 -15.30 -14.28
CA TYR A 411 11.84 -16.14 -13.43
C TYR A 411 12.47 -17.52 -13.19
N ARG A 412 12.90 -18.21 -14.26
CA ARG A 412 13.42 -19.58 -14.16
C ARG A 412 14.76 -19.70 -13.44
N ARG A 413 15.62 -18.68 -13.51
CA ARG A 413 17.04 -18.80 -13.10
C ARG A 413 17.47 -17.81 -12.02
N HIS A 414 16.77 -16.70 -11.84
CA HIS A 414 17.23 -15.56 -11.04
C HIS A 414 16.14 -14.98 -10.12
N MET A 415 15.06 -15.72 -9.85
CA MET A 415 13.93 -15.24 -9.03
C MET A 415 14.36 -14.82 -7.62
N LYS A 416 15.19 -15.64 -6.96
CA LYS A 416 15.71 -15.33 -5.62
C LYS A 416 16.54 -14.04 -5.62
N GLU A 417 17.37 -13.83 -6.64
CA GLU A 417 18.18 -12.61 -6.78
C GLU A 417 17.30 -11.37 -6.96
N LEU A 418 16.26 -11.45 -7.79
CA LEU A 418 15.27 -10.37 -7.93
C LEU A 418 14.62 -10.04 -6.58
N GLN A 419 14.12 -11.04 -5.84
CA GLN A 419 13.51 -10.82 -4.53
C GLN A 419 14.47 -10.19 -3.52
N GLN A 420 15.74 -10.63 -3.48
CA GLN A 420 16.73 -10.06 -2.56
C GLN A 420 17.12 -8.63 -2.92
N ILE A 421 17.21 -8.29 -4.21
CA ILE A 421 17.41 -6.91 -4.67
C ILE A 421 16.22 -6.03 -4.27
N MET A 422 15.00 -6.53 -4.48
CA MET A 422 13.77 -5.83 -4.09
C MET A 422 13.73 -5.55 -2.58
N LEU A 423 14.03 -6.57 -1.75
CA LEU A 423 14.14 -6.37 -0.30
C LEU A 423 15.21 -5.31 0.04
N ARG A 424 16.39 -5.36 -0.60
CA ARG A 424 17.43 -4.33 -0.39
C ARG A 424 16.94 -2.91 -0.70
N GLN A 425 16.02 -2.76 -1.65
CA GLN A 425 15.37 -1.49 -2.03
C GLN A 425 14.16 -1.11 -1.15
N ASP A 426 13.86 -1.86 -0.09
CA ASP A 426 12.68 -1.70 0.78
C ASP A 426 11.33 -1.98 0.08
N ALA A 427 11.37 -2.64 -1.09
CA ALA A 427 10.17 -2.99 -1.85
C ALA A 427 9.26 -3.93 -1.04
N SER A 428 7.96 -3.81 -1.28
CA SER A 428 6.95 -4.49 -0.48
C SER A 428 6.76 -5.96 -0.86
N ILE A 429 7.58 -6.85 -0.29
CA ILE A 429 7.37 -8.31 -0.40
C ILE A 429 7.01 -8.87 0.97
N ILE A 430 5.76 -9.30 1.14
CA ILE A 430 5.26 -9.83 2.41
C ILE A 430 5.82 -11.24 2.67
N GLY A 431 6.39 -11.44 3.86
CA GLY A 431 6.76 -12.77 4.38
C GLY A 431 8.08 -13.35 3.85
N LEU A 432 8.89 -12.57 3.11
CA LEU A 432 10.25 -12.96 2.75
C LEU A 432 11.28 -12.25 3.63
N ALA A 433 12.26 -13.02 4.09
CA ALA A 433 13.41 -12.49 4.80
C ALA A 433 14.55 -12.16 3.81
N ASN A 434 15.32 -11.13 4.16
CA ASN A 434 16.66 -10.93 3.63
C ASN A 434 17.51 -12.17 3.90
N GLU A 435 18.16 -12.68 2.88
CA GLU A 435 19.09 -13.79 2.93
C GLU A 435 20.38 -13.48 2.16
N ASP A 436 20.62 -12.19 1.85
CA ASP A 436 21.81 -11.77 1.12
C ASP A 436 23.08 -12.14 1.90
N PRO A 437 23.94 -13.04 1.38
CA PRO A 437 25.17 -13.43 2.06
C PRO A 437 26.21 -12.30 2.10
N LEU A 438 26.03 -11.24 1.31
CA LEU A 438 26.91 -10.06 1.30
C LEU A 438 26.53 -9.05 2.39
N ASP A 439 25.38 -9.22 3.05
CA ASP A 439 25.01 -8.40 4.19
C ASP A 439 25.76 -8.85 5.44
N LEU A 440 26.82 -8.11 5.75
CA LEU A 440 27.71 -8.35 6.87
C LEU A 440 26.98 -8.23 8.22
N ALA A 441 25.90 -7.45 8.32
CA ALA A 441 25.15 -7.28 9.57
C ALA A 441 24.59 -8.61 10.09
N ARG A 442 24.21 -9.53 9.19
CA ARG A 442 23.68 -10.86 9.51
C ARG A 442 24.70 -11.78 10.20
N SER A 443 25.99 -11.49 10.05
CA SER A 443 27.08 -12.24 10.69
C SER A 443 27.50 -11.65 12.05
N ALA A 444 26.93 -10.51 12.44
CA ALA A 444 27.25 -9.83 13.68
C ALA A 444 26.48 -10.45 14.86
N ARG A 445 27.09 -10.40 16.05
CA ARG A 445 26.34 -10.45 17.30
C ARG A 445 25.73 -9.09 17.55
N VAL A 446 24.43 -9.02 17.80
CA VAL A 446 23.74 -7.73 18.00
C VAL A 446 23.40 -7.52 19.47
N THR A 447 23.67 -6.30 19.95
CA THR A 447 23.28 -5.85 21.30
C THR A 447 22.72 -4.44 21.25
N ALA A 448 22.03 -4.02 22.30
CA ALA A 448 21.51 -2.66 22.41
C ALA A 448 21.68 -2.11 23.83
N SER A 449 21.66 -0.78 23.95
CA SER A 449 21.67 -0.03 25.21
C SER A 449 20.51 -0.39 26.14
N SER A 450 19.36 -0.74 25.56
CA SER A 450 18.13 -1.13 26.24
C SER A 450 17.18 -1.85 25.27
N VAL A 451 16.16 -2.52 25.79
CA VAL A 451 15.15 -3.26 25.02
C VAL A 451 13.79 -3.09 25.69
N LEU A 452 12.73 -2.93 24.90
CA LEU A 452 11.34 -2.98 25.36
C LEU A 452 10.98 -4.42 25.78
N LYS A 453 11.09 -4.69 27.09
CA LYS A 453 10.81 -6.01 27.66
C LYS A 453 9.39 -6.21 28.16
N ARG A 454 8.60 -5.13 28.27
CA ARG A 454 7.24 -5.19 28.79
C ARG A 454 6.26 -4.55 27.82
N ILE A 455 5.29 -5.33 27.37
CA ILE A 455 4.14 -4.81 26.61
C ILE A 455 3.16 -4.25 27.64
N ALA A 456 3.19 -2.93 27.83
CA ALA A 456 2.34 -2.24 28.77
C ALA A 456 1.90 -0.89 28.21
N VAL A 457 0.58 -0.67 28.22
CA VAL A 457 -0.08 0.59 27.96
C VAL A 457 -0.82 0.96 29.26
N ASP A 458 -0.26 1.87 30.04
CA ASP A 458 -0.69 2.08 31.45
C ASP A 458 -1.02 3.54 31.80
N LYS A 459 -1.10 4.42 30.80
CA LYS A 459 -1.56 5.81 30.95
C LYS A 459 -3.03 5.93 30.52
N PRO A 460 -3.98 5.90 31.46
CA PRO A 460 -5.40 5.98 31.12
C PRO A 460 -5.78 7.37 30.61
N ALA A 461 -6.64 7.38 29.60
CA ALA A 461 -7.33 8.54 29.07
C ALA A 461 -8.86 8.36 29.25
N GLU A 462 -9.59 8.15 28.16
CA GLU A 462 -11.05 7.99 28.15
C GLU A 462 -11.47 6.55 28.49
N ALA A 463 -12.46 6.39 29.37
CA ALA A 463 -13.08 5.08 29.65
C ALA A 463 -14.25 4.80 28.70
N VAL A 464 -14.26 3.63 28.07
CA VAL A 464 -15.29 3.21 27.10
C VAL A 464 -16.05 2.00 27.60
N ARG A 465 -17.38 2.12 27.55
CA ARG A 465 -18.34 1.08 27.90
C ARG A 465 -18.22 -0.14 26.99
N MET A 466 -18.20 -1.33 27.58
CA MET A 466 -18.11 -2.59 26.85
C MET A 466 -19.48 -3.13 26.40
N THR A 467 -20.10 -2.49 25.40
CA THR A 467 -21.38 -2.94 24.82
C THR A 467 -21.23 -4.06 23.78
N ALA A 468 -20.01 -4.33 23.32
CA ALA A 468 -19.66 -5.39 22.38
C ALA A 468 -18.30 -5.99 22.74
N ASP A 469 -17.98 -7.16 22.16
CA ASP A 469 -16.64 -7.74 22.30
C ASP A 469 -15.59 -6.76 21.75
N VAL A 470 -14.46 -6.67 22.43
CA VAL A 470 -13.30 -5.91 21.96
C VAL A 470 -12.10 -6.84 21.79
N GLY A 471 -11.24 -6.49 20.84
CA GLY A 471 -10.01 -7.20 20.53
C GLY A 471 -8.79 -6.39 20.92
N ILE A 472 -7.77 -7.03 21.47
CA ILE A 472 -6.43 -6.47 21.66
C ILE A 472 -5.45 -7.44 21.02
N LEU A 473 -4.64 -6.95 20.09
CA LEU A 473 -3.57 -7.71 19.46
C LEU A 473 -2.23 -7.28 20.03
N PHE A 474 -1.36 -8.25 20.32
CA PHE A 474 0.01 -8.04 20.80
C PHE A 474 0.87 -9.27 20.48
N PRO A 475 2.21 -9.11 20.37
CA PRO A 475 3.10 -10.24 20.10
C PRO A 475 3.33 -11.10 21.35
N VAL A 476 3.49 -12.41 21.13
CA VAL A 476 3.86 -13.38 22.15
C VAL A 476 5.20 -14.02 21.78
N ASP A 477 6.23 -13.70 22.55
CA ASP A 477 7.57 -14.28 22.43
C ASP A 477 8.26 -14.27 23.82
N PRO A 478 8.59 -15.43 24.43
CA PRO A 478 8.23 -16.79 24.01
C PRO A 478 6.90 -17.28 24.58
N HIS A 479 6.35 -16.59 25.60
CA HIS A 479 5.24 -17.11 26.40
C HIS A 479 4.28 -16.00 26.84
N LEU A 480 2.99 -16.31 26.85
CA LEU A 480 1.92 -15.51 27.41
C LEU A 480 1.47 -16.13 28.75
N GLY A 481 1.89 -15.54 29.86
CA GLY A 481 1.47 -15.99 31.19
C GLY A 481 0.15 -15.34 31.62
N ARG A 482 0.16 -14.01 31.67
CA ARG A 482 -0.92 -13.19 32.23
C ARG A 482 -1.17 -11.95 31.38
N VAL A 483 -2.43 -11.55 31.29
CA VAL A 483 -2.83 -10.21 30.84
C VAL A 483 -3.53 -9.48 31.98
N GLU A 484 -3.22 -8.21 32.18
CA GLU A 484 -3.96 -7.32 33.08
C GLU A 484 -4.67 -6.24 32.26
N LEU A 485 -5.93 -5.97 32.58
CA LEU A 485 -6.73 -4.91 31.96
C LEU A 485 -7.10 -3.85 33.00
N LEU A 486 -7.10 -2.58 32.59
CA LEU A 486 -7.55 -1.48 33.45
C LEU A 486 -9.06 -1.25 33.28
N ILE A 487 -9.81 -1.55 34.34
CA ILE A 487 -11.27 -1.66 34.31
C ILE A 487 -11.94 -0.73 35.33
N ASP A 488 -13.06 -0.15 34.91
CA ASP A 488 -14.11 0.33 35.83
C ASP A 488 -15.29 -0.64 35.82
N ALA A 489 -15.88 -0.91 36.98
CA ALA A 489 -17.08 -1.72 37.13
C ALA A 489 -18.15 -0.98 37.96
N ASP A 490 -19.35 -0.83 37.39
CA ASP A 490 -20.48 -0.15 38.05
C ASP A 490 -21.08 -1.01 39.20
N ARG A 491 -20.88 -2.34 39.12
CA ARG A 491 -21.26 -3.35 40.11
C ARG A 491 -20.31 -4.55 40.04
N ALA A 492 -20.27 -5.36 41.10
CA ALA A 492 -19.54 -6.61 41.09
C ALA A 492 -20.01 -7.51 39.91
N THR A 493 -19.07 -8.06 39.15
CA THR A 493 -19.33 -8.79 37.91
C THR A 493 -18.18 -9.76 37.59
N VAL A 494 -18.33 -10.56 36.54
CA VAL A 494 -17.28 -11.44 36.01
C VAL A 494 -17.00 -11.05 34.57
N ILE A 495 -15.72 -10.97 34.20
CA ILE A 495 -15.29 -10.73 32.83
C ILE A 495 -14.64 -12.00 32.30
N ASP A 496 -15.01 -12.39 31.08
CA ASP A 496 -14.40 -13.48 30.35
C ASP A 496 -13.48 -12.95 29.25
N VAL A 497 -12.34 -13.61 29.07
CA VAL A 497 -11.40 -13.34 27.98
C VAL A 497 -11.05 -14.62 27.23
N GLU A 498 -10.78 -14.50 25.94
CA GLU A 498 -10.28 -15.57 25.08
C GLU A 498 -9.03 -15.11 24.36
N VAL A 499 -7.99 -15.93 24.30
CA VAL A 499 -6.83 -15.70 23.42
C VAL A 499 -6.97 -16.60 22.21
N ARG A 500 -6.83 -16.01 21.03
CA ARG A 500 -6.76 -16.72 19.75
C ARG A 500 -5.43 -16.43 19.07
N ASP A 501 -4.96 -17.36 18.25
CA ASP A 501 -3.92 -17.05 17.26
C ASP A 501 -4.51 -16.20 16.12
N THR A 502 -3.70 -15.90 15.10
CA THR A 502 -4.16 -15.23 13.87
C THR A 502 -4.21 -16.16 12.65
N GLY A 503 -3.99 -17.47 12.84
CA GLY A 503 -3.84 -18.45 11.78
C GLY A 503 -2.56 -18.26 10.95
N ARG A 504 -2.56 -17.26 10.06
CA ARG A 504 -1.41 -16.92 9.21
C ARG A 504 -0.63 -15.71 9.75
N PRO A 505 0.69 -15.62 9.52
CA PRO A 505 1.47 -14.48 9.99
C PRO A 505 1.05 -13.13 9.37
N GLU A 506 0.56 -13.13 8.13
CA GLU A 506 0.02 -11.94 7.45
C GLU A 506 -1.40 -11.54 7.88
N ASN A 507 -2.05 -12.34 8.73
CA ASN A 507 -3.41 -12.10 9.20
C ASN A 507 -3.38 -11.42 10.58
N TYR A 508 -4.36 -10.54 10.82
CA TYR A 508 -4.52 -9.77 12.05
C TYR A 508 -5.95 -9.86 12.60
N VAL A 509 -6.60 -10.99 12.33
CA VAL A 509 -7.96 -11.34 12.72
C VAL A 509 -7.93 -12.56 13.63
N PRO A 510 -8.93 -12.79 14.49
CA PRO A 510 -8.93 -13.93 15.40
C PRO A 510 -9.08 -15.26 14.65
N GLY A 511 -8.11 -16.15 14.83
CA GLY A 511 -8.09 -17.51 14.33
C GLY A 511 -8.54 -18.53 15.39
N SER A 512 -7.72 -19.54 15.63
CA SER A 512 -8.05 -20.67 16.50
C SER A 512 -7.88 -20.32 17.98
N LEU A 513 -8.71 -20.91 18.84
CA LEU A 513 -8.70 -20.66 20.29
C LEU A 513 -7.50 -21.32 20.95
N GLN A 514 -6.75 -20.55 21.72
CA GLN A 514 -5.53 -20.99 22.40
C GLN A 514 -5.69 -21.04 23.92
N ALA A 515 -6.34 -20.03 24.52
CA ALA A 515 -6.56 -19.98 25.96
C ALA A 515 -7.84 -19.21 26.34
N LYS A 516 -8.31 -19.41 27.57
CA LYS A 516 -9.46 -18.71 28.17
C LYS A 516 -9.21 -18.44 29.64
N ALA A 517 -9.74 -17.33 30.13
CA ALA A 517 -9.71 -17.00 31.55
C ALA A 517 -10.95 -16.17 31.93
N SER A 518 -11.30 -16.21 33.21
CA SER A 518 -12.37 -15.40 33.79
C SER A 518 -11.86 -14.76 35.08
N ALA A 519 -12.25 -13.52 35.33
CA ALA A 519 -11.89 -12.82 36.55
C ALA A 519 -13.10 -12.12 37.17
N ALA A 520 -13.24 -12.23 38.49
CA ALA A 520 -14.19 -11.44 39.25
C ALA A 520 -13.68 -10.00 39.37
N VAL A 521 -14.59 -9.03 39.21
CA VAL A 521 -14.29 -7.60 39.29
C VAL A 521 -15.27 -6.97 40.27
N ASP A 522 -14.73 -6.37 41.33
CA ASP A 522 -15.53 -5.65 42.32
C ASP A 522 -15.95 -4.28 41.78
N LYS A 523 -17.03 -3.72 42.33
CA LYS A 523 -17.43 -2.35 42.00
C LYS A 523 -16.29 -1.36 42.29
N GLY A 524 -15.96 -0.50 41.33
CA GLY A 524 -14.98 0.57 41.49
C GLY A 524 -14.40 1.03 40.16
N GLU A 525 -13.38 1.86 40.21
CA GLU A 525 -12.77 2.49 39.03
C GLU A 525 -11.25 2.25 39.01
N LYS A 526 -10.67 2.22 37.81
CA LYS A 526 -9.23 2.10 37.54
C LYS A 526 -8.57 0.91 38.25
N GLN A 527 -9.24 -0.23 38.23
CA GLN A 527 -8.76 -1.47 38.82
C GLN A 527 -7.95 -2.27 37.78
N TRP A 528 -6.76 -2.72 38.15
CA TRP A 528 -6.01 -3.69 37.34
C TRP A 528 -6.52 -5.10 37.64
N VAL A 529 -7.18 -5.71 36.67
CA VAL A 529 -7.73 -7.07 36.79
C VAL A 529 -6.88 -8.02 35.98
N ALA A 530 -6.39 -9.08 36.62
CA ALA A 530 -5.49 -10.07 36.03
C ALA A 530 -6.24 -11.29 35.48
N PHE A 531 -5.80 -11.77 34.33
CA PHE A 531 -6.27 -12.97 33.64
C PHE A 531 -5.08 -13.89 33.36
N ASP A 532 -5.04 -15.04 34.02
CA ASP A 532 -4.00 -16.05 33.82
C ASP A 532 -4.37 -16.94 32.62
N LEU A 533 -3.60 -16.86 31.54
CA LEU A 533 -3.93 -17.43 30.23
C LEU A 533 -3.00 -18.57 29.82
N GLY A 534 -1.73 -18.54 30.22
CA GLY A 534 -0.78 -19.65 30.07
C GLY A 534 -0.71 -20.26 28.66
N TRP A 535 -0.11 -19.57 27.70
CA TRP A 535 0.05 -20.03 26.32
C TRP A 535 1.49 -19.85 25.83
N THR A 536 2.08 -20.91 25.27
CA THR A 536 3.40 -20.87 24.62
C THR A 536 3.23 -21.25 23.16
N PRO A 537 3.30 -20.31 22.21
CA PRO A 537 3.24 -20.64 20.80
C PRO A 537 4.49 -21.40 20.35
N GLU A 538 4.36 -22.25 19.32
CA GLU A 538 5.50 -23.01 18.75
C GLU A 538 6.59 -22.10 18.16
N ARG A 539 6.19 -20.92 17.68
CA ARG A 539 7.04 -19.86 17.15
C ARG A 539 6.51 -18.51 17.60
N PRO A 540 7.36 -17.46 17.70
CA PRO A 540 6.89 -16.10 17.97
C PRO A 540 5.75 -15.72 17.03
N GLN A 541 4.63 -15.27 17.60
CA GLN A 541 3.45 -14.86 16.82
C GLN A 541 2.55 -13.88 17.59
N ASN A 542 1.61 -13.27 16.88
CA ASN A 542 0.60 -12.39 17.46
C ASN A 542 -0.50 -13.20 18.18
N ALA A 543 -0.90 -12.71 19.35
CA ALA A 543 -2.13 -13.10 20.03
C ALA A 543 -3.25 -12.12 19.68
N PHE A 544 -4.47 -12.62 19.51
CA PHE A 544 -5.69 -11.83 19.49
C PHE A 544 -6.50 -12.11 20.76
N LEU A 545 -6.42 -11.22 21.74
CA LEU A 545 -7.20 -11.27 22.97
C LEU A 545 -8.60 -10.69 22.73
N ILE A 546 -9.63 -11.49 22.90
CA ILE A 546 -11.03 -11.08 22.91
C ILE A 546 -11.46 -10.87 24.35
N VAL A 547 -11.90 -9.66 24.69
CA VAL A 547 -12.57 -9.36 25.96
C VAL A 547 -14.07 -9.34 25.69
N LYS A 548 -14.82 -10.21 26.37
CA LYS A 548 -16.26 -10.38 26.13
C LYS A 548 -17.06 -9.16 26.61
N ALA A 549 -18.10 -8.82 25.86
CA ALA A 549 -18.99 -7.71 26.21
C ALA A 549 -19.53 -7.82 27.64
N ASN A 550 -19.54 -6.70 28.37
CA ASN A 550 -20.12 -6.62 29.71
C ASN A 550 -20.56 -5.17 29.97
N GLU A 551 -21.86 -4.90 29.93
CA GLU A 551 -22.39 -3.54 30.07
C GLU A 551 -22.11 -2.90 31.45
N SER A 552 -21.74 -3.70 32.45
CA SER A 552 -21.34 -3.17 33.76
C SER A 552 -19.90 -2.66 33.80
N VAL A 553 -19.14 -2.83 32.71
CA VAL A 553 -17.69 -2.61 32.64
C VAL A 553 -17.34 -1.50 31.65
N ARG A 554 -16.31 -0.72 31.98
CA ARG A 554 -15.60 0.17 31.05
C ARG A 554 -14.11 -0.20 31.01
N LEU A 555 -13.51 -0.12 29.82
CA LEU A 555 -12.06 -0.20 29.62
C LEU A 555 -11.49 1.19 29.35
N HIS A 556 -10.30 1.47 29.88
CA HIS A 556 -9.61 2.74 29.61
C HIS A 556 -8.84 2.68 28.30
N HIS A 557 -9.02 3.68 27.43
CA HIS A 557 -8.09 3.97 26.34
C HIS A 557 -6.81 4.62 26.87
N SER A 558 -5.79 4.68 26.02
CA SER A 558 -4.59 5.48 26.20
C SER A 558 -4.32 6.30 24.94
N ASP A 559 -3.65 7.45 25.10
CA ASP A 559 -3.15 8.25 23.99
C ASP A 559 -1.64 7.99 23.73
N ASP A 560 -1.08 6.93 24.34
CA ASP A 560 0.31 6.47 24.18
C ASP A 560 0.32 5.13 23.41
N PRO A 561 0.39 5.16 22.06
CA PRO A 561 0.41 3.94 21.26
C PRO A 561 1.69 3.13 21.49
N LEU A 562 1.58 1.80 21.31
CA LEU A 562 2.71 0.89 21.42
C LEU A 562 2.85 0.07 20.14
N THR A 563 4.01 0.19 19.49
CA THR A 563 4.36 -0.54 18.26
C THR A 563 4.16 -2.04 18.44
N GLY A 564 3.54 -2.68 17.45
CA GLY A 564 3.19 -4.11 17.49
C GLY A 564 1.88 -4.43 18.24
N THR A 565 1.18 -3.43 18.76
CA THR A 565 -0.13 -3.62 19.39
C THR A 565 -1.24 -2.96 18.59
N LEU A 566 -2.42 -3.57 18.57
CA LEU A 566 -3.61 -3.04 17.89
C LEU A 566 -4.85 -3.26 18.74
N ILE A 567 -5.89 -2.46 18.50
CA ILE A 567 -7.20 -2.66 19.11
C ILE A 567 -8.29 -2.82 18.06
N PHE A 568 -9.31 -3.58 18.42
CA PHE A 568 -10.44 -3.88 17.55
C PHE A 568 -11.74 -3.80 18.33
N PHE A 569 -12.79 -3.43 17.60
CA PHE A 569 -14.16 -3.49 18.06
C PHE A 569 -14.87 -4.49 17.18
N LYS A 570 -15.55 -5.44 17.79
CA LYS A 570 -16.42 -6.35 17.06
C LYS A 570 -17.67 -5.58 16.64
N GLY A 571 -17.75 -5.25 15.35
CA GLY A 571 -18.95 -4.63 14.80
C GLY A 571 -20.14 -5.58 14.87
N SER A 572 -21.34 -5.02 15.03
CA SER A 572 -22.54 -5.66 14.50
C SER A 572 -22.35 -5.88 12.99
N ALA A 573 -23.05 -6.86 12.40
CA ALA A 573 -23.04 -7.03 10.94
C ALA A 573 -23.21 -5.64 10.26
N PRO A 574 -22.35 -5.27 9.29
CA PRO A 574 -22.34 -3.94 8.71
C PRO A 574 -23.76 -3.44 8.40
N VAL A 575 -24.11 -2.28 8.95
CA VAL A 575 -25.23 -1.48 8.48
C VAL A 575 -24.75 -0.69 7.26
N VAL A 576 -24.35 -1.42 6.21
CA VAL A 576 -24.32 -0.83 4.87
C VAL A 576 -25.63 -1.24 4.25
N ASP A 577 -26.42 -0.27 3.79
CA ASP A 577 -27.66 -0.58 3.11
C ASP A 577 -27.34 -1.56 1.96
N PRO A 578 -27.88 -2.79 1.97
CA PRO A 578 -27.59 -3.78 0.92
C PRO A 578 -27.99 -3.29 -0.48
N SER A 579 -28.81 -2.22 -0.56
CA SER A 579 -29.13 -1.55 -1.81
C SER A 579 -28.05 -0.61 -2.33
N LEU A 580 -27.02 -0.29 -1.52
CA LEU A 580 -25.91 0.60 -1.85
C LEU A 580 -24.59 -0.15 -2.09
N GLU A 581 -24.22 -1.10 -1.22
CA GLU A 581 -23.04 -1.97 -1.40
C GLU A 581 -23.32 -3.38 -0.87
N SER A 582 -22.79 -4.40 -1.54
CA SER A 582 -22.96 -5.81 -1.13
C SER A 582 -21.67 -6.35 -0.53
N HIS A 583 -21.67 -6.56 0.79
CA HIS A 583 -20.56 -7.11 1.58
C HIS A 583 -20.92 -8.47 2.18
N GLN A 584 -19.94 -9.32 2.47
CA GLN A 584 -20.13 -10.51 3.31
C GLN A 584 -19.86 -10.17 4.79
N PRO A 585 -20.89 -9.89 5.62
CA PRO A 585 -20.72 -9.33 6.96
C PRO A 585 -20.05 -10.27 7.96
N ALA A 586 -20.00 -11.58 7.65
CA ALA A 586 -19.45 -12.60 8.52
C ALA A 586 -17.92 -12.75 8.43
N GLN A 587 -17.27 -12.08 7.47
CA GLN A 587 -15.81 -12.15 7.31
C GLN A 587 -15.11 -11.54 8.53
N PRO A 588 -14.18 -12.26 9.19
CA PRO A 588 -13.48 -11.76 10.37
C PRO A 588 -12.85 -10.38 10.18
N VAL A 589 -12.20 -10.14 9.03
CA VAL A 589 -11.55 -8.85 8.70
C VAL A 589 -12.54 -7.68 8.64
N VAL A 590 -13.79 -7.94 8.25
CA VAL A 590 -14.87 -6.95 8.20
C VAL A 590 -15.52 -6.78 9.58
N GLN A 591 -15.61 -7.85 10.36
CA GLN A 591 -16.22 -7.84 11.69
C GLN A 591 -15.35 -7.12 12.72
N TRP A 592 -14.03 -7.28 12.65
CA TRP A 592 -13.09 -6.71 13.62
C TRP A 592 -12.45 -5.43 13.10
N ARG A 593 -12.97 -4.27 13.52
CA ARG A 593 -12.58 -2.95 12.99
C ARG A 593 -11.83 -2.13 14.02
N MET A 594 -10.90 -1.27 13.59
CA MET A 594 -10.23 -0.32 14.49
C MET A 594 -11.05 0.96 14.73
N ASN A 595 -12.09 1.23 13.95
CA ASN A 595 -12.95 2.42 14.05
C ASN A 595 -12.17 3.75 14.12
N ARG A 596 -11.08 3.87 13.33
CA ARG A 596 -10.15 5.02 13.33
C ARG A 596 -9.54 5.33 14.72
N LYS A 597 -9.43 4.33 15.60
CA LYS A 597 -8.80 4.41 16.92
C LYS A 597 -7.46 3.65 16.99
N ALA A 598 -6.79 3.44 15.86
CA ALA A 598 -5.54 2.66 15.78
C ALA A 598 -4.47 3.17 16.76
N ARG A 599 -4.38 4.49 16.96
CA ARG A 599 -3.43 5.13 17.90
C ARG A 599 -3.99 5.41 19.30
N ARG A 600 -5.16 4.85 19.63
CA ARG A 600 -5.78 4.95 20.96
C ARG A 600 -6.00 3.56 21.56
N PRO A 601 -4.92 2.81 21.87
CA PRO A 601 -5.06 1.45 22.41
C PRO A 601 -5.83 1.43 23.74
N PHE A 602 -6.25 0.25 24.19
CA PHE A 602 -6.74 0.07 25.56
C PHE A 602 -5.56 0.00 26.52
N CYS A 603 -5.80 0.29 27.80
CA CYS A 603 -4.82 0.10 28.85
C CYS A 603 -4.75 -1.38 29.22
N PHE A 604 -3.60 -2.01 28.95
CA PHE A 604 -3.33 -3.40 29.27
C PHE A 604 -1.86 -3.62 29.61
N ARG A 605 -1.57 -4.74 30.29
CA ARG A 605 -0.22 -5.21 30.57
C ARG A 605 -0.12 -6.68 30.25
N VAL A 606 0.96 -7.09 29.62
CA VAL A 606 1.26 -8.49 29.34
C VAL A 606 2.46 -8.92 30.18
N GLY A 607 2.36 -10.11 30.76
CA GLY A 607 3.44 -10.77 31.50
C GLY A 607 3.60 -12.23 31.05
N PRO A 608 4.79 -12.84 31.16
CA PRO A 608 6.06 -12.28 31.65
C PRO A 608 6.73 -11.32 30.62
N GLU A 609 8.00 -10.98 30.83
CA GLU A 609 8.78 -10.17 29.87
C GLU A 609 8.78 -10.80 28.47
N THR A 610 8.72 -9.95 27.44
CA THR A 610 8.74 -10.33 26.03
C THR A 610 10.14 -10.22 25.43
N ARG A 611 10.38 -11.05 24.41
CA ARG A 611 11.56 -11.00 23.53
C ARG A 611 11.26 -10.42 22.15
N ALA A 612 10.02 -9.99 21.91
CA ALA A 612 9.54 -9.56 20.59
C ALA A 612 10.25 -8.32 20.00
N TYR A 613 11.00 -7.57 20.83
CA TYR A 613 11.69 -6.33 20.46
C TYR A 613 13.21 -6.39 20.70
N GLU A 614 13.78 -7.59 20.87
CA GLU A 614 15.22 -7.80 21.06
C GLU A 614 16.06 -7.20 19.91
N ALA A 615 17.33 -6.92 20.18
CA ALA A 615 18.21 -6.25 19.22
C ALA A 615 18.46 -7.08 17.95
N ASP A 616 18.42 -8.42 18.06
CA ASP A 616 18.57 -9.34 16.94
C ASP A 616 17.45 -9.22 15.90
N LYS A 617 16.28 -8.69 16.27
CA LYS A 617 15.18 -8.43 15.33
C LYS A 617 15.56 -7.43 14.24
N ALA A 618 16.50 -6.52 14.51
CA ALA A 618 16.98 -5.57 13.51
C ALA A 618 17.90 -6.18 12.43
N ILE A 619 18.22 -7.48 12.52
CA ILE A 619 19.00 -8.21 11.51
C ILE A 619 18.36 -9.56 11.12
N ASP A 620 17.13 -9.83 11.54
CA ASP A 620 16.43 -11.10 11.26
C ASP A 620 15.99 -11.23 9.79
N GLY A 621 16.04 -10.10 9.06
CA GLY A 621 15.81 -10.00 7.63
C GLY A 621 14.39 -9.64 7.24
N TYR A 622 13.45 -9.48 8.17
CA TYR A 622 12.12 -9.00 7.86
C TYR A 622 12.07 -7.46 7.86
N HIS A 623 11.34 -6.91 6.89
CA HIS A 623 11.29 -5.46 6.65
C HIS A 623 10.07 -4.80 7.27
N ARG A 624 9.19 -5.58 7.87
CA ARG A 624 7.87 -5.15 8.34
C ARG A 624 7.25 -6.22 9.21
N PRO A 625 6.18 -5.89 9.96
CA PRO A 625 5.45 -6.88 10.72
C PRO A 625 4.93 -8.05 9.88
N TYR A 626 5.21 -9.28 10.36
CA TYR A 626 4.81 -10.54 9.75
C TYR A 626 4.73 -11.62 10.84
N GLY A 627 3.56 -11.80 11.45
CA GLY A 627 3.37 -12.64 12.64
C GLY A 627 3.95 -12.05 13.92
N ALA A 628 5.03 -11.27 13.84
CA ALA A 628 5.63 -10.50 14.93
C ALA A 628 6.05 -9.09 14.42
N PRO A 629 6.48 -8.16 15.30
CA PRO A 629 6.83 -6.80 14.90
C PRO A 629 8.08 -6.68 14.01
N HIS A 630 9.06 -7.59 14.20
CA HIS A 630 10.34 -7.60 13.47
C HIS A 630 11.10 -6.26 13.50
N LEU A 631 11.35 -5.76 14.71
CA LEU A 631 12.14 -4.55 14.94
C LEU A 631 12.74 -4.55 16.34
N TRP A 632 13.86 -3.87 16.51
CA TRP A 632 14.35 -3.48 17.83
C TRP A 632 13.58 -2.25 18.33
N ALA A 633 13.13 -2.28 19.58
CA ALA A 633 12.61 -1.11 20.28
C ALA A 633 13.32 -0.93 21.62
N SER A 634 13.74 0.29 21.93
CA SER A 634 14.37 0.64 23.21
C SER A 634 13.35 0.74 24.36
N GLU A 635 13.85 0.80 25.59
CA GLU A 635 13.10 1.45 26.67
C GLU A 635 12.83 2.93 26.32
N PRO A 636 11.85 3.60 26.96
CA PRO A 636 11.65 5.04 26.74
C PRO A 636 12.94 5.83 26.94
N MET A 637 13.31 6.63 25.93
CA MET A 637 14.51 7.46 25.90
C MET A 637 14.49 8.45 27.07
N ARG A 638 15.66 8.66 27.69
CA ARG A 638 15.82 9.57 28.85
C ARG A 638 17.01 10.50 28.62
N ALA A 639 16.91 11.72 29.12
CA ALA A 639 18.01 12.67 29.09
C ALA A 639 19.27 12.08 29.75
N GLY A 640 20.42 12.20 29.09
CA GLY A 640 21.71 11.70 29.59
C GLY A 640 21.96 10.21 29.36
N ARG A 641 21.02 9.46 28.76
CA ARG A 641 21.21 8.08 28.30
C ARG A 641 21.02 8.02 26.79
N GLU A 642 22.04 7.58 26.08
CA GLU A 642 21.93 7.35 24.64
C GLU A 642 21.35 5.97 24.38
N GLU A 643 20.37 5.91 23.47
CA GLU A 643 19.88 4.64 22.96
C GLU A 643 20.62 4.26 21.69
N TRP A 644 21.18 3.06 21.65
CA TRP A 644 21.97 2.57 20.54
C TRP A 644 21.76 1.08 20.32
N ILE A 645 21.95 0.66 19.07
CA ILE A 645 22.05 -0.74 18.65
C ILE A 645 23.41 -0.96 18.00
N GLU A 646 24.06 -2.06 18.35
CA GLU A 646 25.45 -2.36 18.01
C GLU A 646 25.59 -3.73 17.37
N LEU A 647 26.33 -3.76 16.27
CA LEU A 647 26.84 -4.92 15.57
C LEU A 647 28.27 -5.19 16.05
N ASP A 648 28.52 -6.40 16.55
CA ASP A 648 29.82 -6.87 17.03
C ASP A 648 30.24 -8.12 16.25
N TRP A 649 31.31 -8.01 15.46
CA TRP A 649 31.81 -9.09 14.61
C TRP A 649 33.00 -9.79 15.25
N GLN A 650 33.08 -11.12 15.09
CA GLN A 650 34.23 -11.90 15.58
C GLN A 650 35.56 -11.49 14.93
N ARG A 651 35.50 -10.92 13.72
CA ARG A 651 36.64 -10.39 12.97
C ARG A 651 36.24 -9.05 12.40
N GLU A 652 37.21 -8.15 12.23
CA GLU A 652 36.96 -6.88 11.56
C GLU A 652 36.36 -7.11 10.18
N VAL A 653 35.33 -6.34 9.88
CA VAL A 653 34.73 -6.28 8.55
C VAL A 653 35.11 -4.97 7.88
N GLU A 654 35.09 -4.96 6.56
CA GLU A 654 35.21 -3.75 5.75
C GLU A 654 33.79 -3.30 5.38
N ALA A 655 33.39 -2.13 5.83
CA ALA A 655 32.09 -1.54 5.55
C ALA A 655 32.25 -0.36 4.59
N ALA A 656 31.49 -0.34 3.50
CA ALA A 656 31.47 0.77 2.53
C ALA A 656 30.07 1.37 2.34
N GLU A 657 29.02 0.61 2.63
CA GLU A 657 27.63 1.04 2.49
C GLU A 657 26.80 0.49 3.66
N ILE A 658 25.99 1.35 4.27
CA ILE A 658 25.17 1.02 5.44
C ILE A 658 23.73 1.40 5.14
N HIS A 659 22.81 0.45 5.30
CA HIS A 659 21.39 0.68 5.14
C HIS A 659 20.71 0.63 6.49
N ILE A 660 19.80 1.57 6.74
CA ILE A 660 18.98 1.57 7.94
C ILE A 660 17.52 1.74 7.51
N THR A 661 16.67 0.83 7.98
CA THR A 661 15.21 0.90 7.83
C THR A 661 14.61 1.24 9.18
N PHE A 662 13.96 2.40 9.28
CA PHE A 662 13.28 2.87 10.49
C PHE A 662 11.80 2.50 10.51
N ASN A 663 11.15 2.60 11.66
CA ASN A 663 9.71 2.39 11.74
C ASN A 663 8.95 3.66 11.28
N ASP A 664 8.19 3.55 10.19
CA ASP A 664 7.26 4.58 9.71
C ASP A 664 5.78 4.17 9.89
N ASP A 665 5.52 3.20 10.77
CA ASP A 665 4.19 2.68 11.10
C ASP A 665 3.37 2.31 9.86
N VAL A 666 3.71 1.16 9.25
CA VAL A 666 3.03 0.63 8.05
C VAL A 666 1.57 0.20 8.30
N ASN A 667 1.04 0.40 9.51
CA ASN A 667 -0.39 0.27 9.80
C ASN A 667 -1.16 1.58 9.59
N GLU A 668 -0.50 2.74 9.65
CA GLU A 668 -1.13 4.04 9.43
C GLU A 668 -1.61 4.18 7.97
N ASP A 669 -2.89 4.52 7.78
CA ASP A 669 -3.53 4.65 6.48
C ASP A 669 -3.19 6.01 5.85
N LEU A 670 -2.28 6.03 4.88
CA LEU A 670 -1.91 7.26 4.16
C LEU A 670 -2.56 7.26 2.78
N ILE A 671 -3.15 8.41 2.40
CA ILE A 671 -3.84 8.62 1.13
C ILE A 671 -3.38 9.96 0.54
N ASN A 672 -3.35 10.08 -0.80
CA ASN A 672 -2.79 11.27 -1.46
C ASN A 672 -3.66 12.53 -1.37
N LEU A 673 -4.99 12.44 -1.57
CA LEU A 673 -5.93 13.58 -1.59
C LEU A 673 -6.89 13.60 -0.38
N HIS A 674 -6.40 13.05 0.75
CA HIS A 674 -7.06 12.89 2.06
C HIS A 674 -8.55 12.60 2.09
N HIS A 675 -8.84 11.30 2.17
CA HIS A 675 -10.10 10.77 2.73
C HIS A 675 -10.28 11.11 4.22
N HIS A 676 -9.18 11.32 4.95
CA HIS A 676 -9.14 11.71 6.35
C HIS A 676 -7.82 12.43 6.64
N ARG A 677 -7.78 13.24 7.70
CA ARG A 677 -6.57 13.95 8.13
C ARG A 677 -5.90 13.19 9.27
N THR A 678 -4.63 12.86 9.09
CA THR A 678 -3.76 12.34 10.16
C THR A 678 -3.29 13.48 11.07
N PRO A 679 -3.05 13.24 12.37
CA PRO A 679 -2.79 14.31 13.34
C PRO A 679 -1.32 14.79 13.36
N PHE A 680 -0.46 14.28 12.48
CA PHE A 680 0.97 14.59 12.44
C PHE A 680 1.47 14.69 10.99
N GLU A 681 2.40 15.59 10.73
CA GLU A 681 3.02 15.77 9.40
C GLU A 681 4.13 14.75 9.13
N ILE A 682 4.74 14.23 10.19
CA ILE A 682 5.80 13.21 10.14
C ILE A 682 5.41 12.10 11.10
N VAL A 683 5.58 10.84 10.67
CA VAL A 683 5.24 9.68 11.50
C VAL A 683 6.06 9.72 12.81
N PRO A 684 5.42 9.69 14.00
CA PRO A 684 6.10 9.85 15.28
C PRO A 684 7.21 8.83 15.56
N GLU A 685 7.03 7.59 15.09
CA GLU A 685 7.97 6.46 15.26
C GLU A 685 9.26 6.61 14.45
N LEU A 686 9.28 7.49 13.43
CA LEU A 686 10.50 7.71 12.64
C LEU A 686 11.58 8.33 13.52
N VAL A 687 12.75 7.70 13.53
CA VAL A 687 13.97 8.27 14.07
C VAL A 687 14.30 9.56 13.31
N LYS A 688 14.50 10.65 14.07
CA LYS A 688 14.71 12.00 13.56
C LYS A 688 16.20 12.30 13.44
N ASP A 689 16.92 12.21 14.55
CA ASP A 689 18.35 12.47 14.60
C ASP A 689 19.08 11.20 15.05
N TYR A 690 20.14 10.84 14.32
CA TYR A 690 20.96 9.69 14.65
C TYR A 690 22.37 9.84 14.12
N ARG A 691 23.27 9.00 14.60
CA ARG A 691 24.62 8.88 14.09
C ARG A 691 25.07 7.44 14.00
N ILE A 692 25.93 7.19 13.03
CA ILE A 692 26.57 5.89 12.81
C ILE A 692 27.99 6.01 13.31
N GLU A 693 28.42 5.09 14.16
CA GLU A 693 29.75 5.06 14.73
C GLU A 693 30.42 3.72 14.51
N ALA A 694 31.73 3.72 14.28
CA ALA A 694 32.54 2.51 14.24
C ALA A 694 33.60 2.54 15.34
N TRP A 695 33.89 1.38 15.90
CA TRP A 695 35.00 1.19 16.82
C TRP A 695 36.27 0.88 16.03
N ALA A 696 37.16 1.86 15.95
CA ALA A 696 38.45 1.76 15.30
C ALA A 696 39.51 2.44 16.18
N ASP A 697 40.73 1.88 16.20
CA ASP A 697 41.87 2.41 16.98
C ASP A 697 41.56 2.63 18.48
N GLY A 698 40.75 1.75 19.07
CA GLY A 698 40.41 1.78 20.50
C GLY A 698 39.43 2.89 20.92
N ARG A 699 38.71 3.51 19.97
CA ARG A 699 37.69 4.53 20.26
C ARG A 699 36.51 4.48 19.28
N TRP A 700 35.36 5.01 19.71
CA TRP A 700 34.25 5.28 18.81
C TRP A 700 34.54 6.49 17.92
N THR A 701 34.36 6.32 16.61
CA THR A 701 34.47 7.39 15.61
C THR A 701 33.15 7.52 14.86
N VAL A 702 32.63 8.74 14.74
CA VAL A 702 31.40 9.03 13.98
C VAL A 702 31.70 8.94 12.49
N LEU A 703 30.99 8.04 11.80
CA LEU A 703 31.06 7.86 10.35
C LEU A 703 30.06 8.76 9.61
N HIS A 704 28.86 8.90 10.17
CA HIS A 704 27.79 9.73 9.61
C HIS A 704 26.93 10.29 10.74
N ARG A 705 26.38 11.49 10.54
CA ARG A 705 25.37 12.07 11.42
C ARG A 705 24.23 12.61 10.57
N GLU A 706 23.02 12.16 10.86
CA GLU A 706 21.79 12.58 10.21
C GLU A 706 20.99 13.49 11.14
N ARG A 707 20.32 14.50 10.57
CA ARG A 707 19.42 15.42 11.27
C ARG A 707 18.10 15.52 10.52
N ASP A 708 17.01 15.71 11.28
CA ASP A 708 15.67 15.96 10.73
C ASP A 708 15.20 14.88 9.72
N ASN A 709 15.52 13.62 9.99
CA ASN A 709 15.11 12.51 9.14
C ASN A 709 13.58 12.33 9.17
N ARG A 710 13.03 12.17 7.97
CA ARG A 710 11.59 11.95 7.70
C ARG A 710 11.35 10.78 6.75
N ARG A 711 12.36 9.92 6.53
CA ARG A 711 12.28 8.79 5.59
C ARG A 711 12.51 7.48 6.33
N ARG A 712 11.78 6.45 5.89
CA ARG A 712 11.86 5.07 6.41
C ARG A 712 13.21 4.44 6.10
N LYS A 713 13.60 4.37 4.82
CA LYS A 713 14.87 3.78 4.37
C LYS A 713 15.92 4.86 4.18
N ARG A 714 17.12 4.64 4.75
CA ARG A 714 18.31 5.48 4.55
C ARG A 714 19.49 4.63 4.12
N VAL A 715 20.19 5.08 3.08
CA VAL A 715 21.39 4.44 2.55
C VAL A 715 22.55 5.41 2.70
N HIS A 716 23.59 4.98 3.43
CA HIS A 716 24.78 5.76 3.72
C HIS A 716 25.96 5.14 3.00
N VAL A 717 26.44 5.81 1.95
CA VAL A 717 27.67 5.43 1.26
C VAL A 717 28.84 6.13 1.94
N LEU A 718 29.78 5.35 2.48
CA LEU A 718 30.92 5.90 3.20
C LEU A 718 31.97 6.47 2.22
N PRO A 719 32.61 7.62 2.53
CA PRO A 719 33.62 8.23 1.66
C PRO A 719 34.81 7.33 1.33
N ALA A 720 35.16 6.43 2.24
CA ALA A 720 36.09 5.32 2.05
C ALA A 720 35.59 4.11 2.86
N PRO A 721 35.92 2.87 2.44
CA PRO A 721 35.63 1.70 3.27
C PRO A 721 36.29 1.82 4.64
N VAL A 722 35.57 1.43 5.68
CA VAL A 722 36.00 1.49 7.08
C VAL A 722 36.16 0.07 7.60
N ARG A 723 37.35 -0.24 8.14
CA ARG A 723 37.59 -1.49 8.87
C ARG A 723 37.20 -1.32 10.32
N ALA A 724 36.28 -2.17 10.81
CA ALA A 724 35.84 -2.12 12.19
C ALA A 724 35.40 -3.50 12.68
N GLY A 725 35.71 -3.81 13.94
CA GLY A 725 35.18 -4.98 14.63
C GLY A 725 33.81 -4.74 15.26
N ARG A 726 33.43 -3.47 15.49
CA ARG A 726 32.13 -3.07 16.04
C ARG A 726 31.61 -1.82 15.36
N MET A 727 30.29 -1.74 15.20
CA MET A 727 29.59 -0.59 14.64
C MET A 727 28.28 -0.39 15.37
N ARG A 728 27.84 0.85 15.56
CA ARG A 728 26.55 1.13 16.18
C ARG A 728 25.81 2.27 15.52
N VAL A 729 24.48 2.21 15.61
CA VAL A 729 23.58 3.33 15.33
C VAL A 729 23.15 3.89 16.67
N VAL A 730 23.46 5.16 16.93
CA VAL A 730 23.02 5.89 18.12
C VAL A 730 21.85 6.78 17.73
N VAL A 731 20.70 6.57 18.36
CA VAL A 731 19.49 7.37 18.17
C VAL A 731 19.50 8.53 19.15
N GLU A 732 19.49 9.74 18.61
CA GLU A 732 19.56 10.99 19.38
C GLU A 732 18.17 11.58 19.64
N SER A 733 17.24 11.44 18.69
CA SER A 733 15.85 11.87 18.84
C SER A 733 14.91 11.17 17.84
N THR A 734 13.61 11.23 18.10
CA THR A 734 12.53 10.75 17.21
C THR A 734 11.60 11.91 16.83
N ASN A 735 10.65 11.64 15.93
CA ASN A 735 9.63 12.62 15.54
C ASN A 735 8.42 12.68 16.50
N GLY A 736 8.45 11.96 17.62
CA GLY A 736 7.40 12.01 18.65
C GLY A 736 7.25 10.73 19.48
N CYS A 737 7.75 9.59 18.99
CA CYS A 737 7.73 8.34 19.76
C CYS A 737 8.75 8.40 20.91
N PRO A 738 8.40 7.99 22.14
CA PRO A 738 9.35 8.02 23.26
C PRO A 738 10.46 6.95 23.16
N ARG A 739 10.45 6.08 22.15
CA ARG A 739 11.38 4.95 22.00
C ARG A 739 12.16 5.06 20.69
N ALA A 740 13.40 4.60 20.70
CA ALA A 740 14.16 4.34 19.49
C ALA A 740 13.67 3.03 18.86
N GLU A 741 13.30 3.07 17.58
CA GLU A 741 12.78 1.91 16.85
C GLU A 741 13.49 1.75 15.50
N ILE A 742 14.13 0.59 15.30
CA ILE A 742 14.86 0.26 14.06
C ILE A 742 14.41 -1.11 13.59
N VAL A 743 13.94 -1.15 12.34
CA VAL A 743 13.43 -2.36 11.68
C VAL A 743 14.58 -3.19 11.14
N GLU A 744 15.54 -2.57 10.45
CA GLU A 744 16.62 -3.30 9.82
C GLU A 744 17.92 -2.48 9.78
N ILE A 745 19.06 -3.15 9.98
CA ILE A 745 20.39 -2.63 9.64
C ILE A 745 21.08 -3.61 8.70
N ARG A 746 21.59 -3.10 7.57
CA ARG A 746 22.45 -3.87 6.66
C ARG A 746 23.79 -3.20 6.47
N VAL A 747 24.84 -3.99 6.28
CA VAL A 747 26.21 -3.48 6.07
C VAL A 747 26.85 -4.24 4.92
N TYR A 748 27.40 -3.52 3.94
CA TYR A 748 28.04 -4.13 2.76
C TYR A 748 29.49 -3.64 2.60
N ALA A 749 30.37 -4.54 2.16
CA ALA A 749 31.77 -4.23 1.85
C ALA A 749 31.94 -3.48 0.53
N GLU A 750 31.07 -3.75 -0.44
CA GLU A 750 31.07 -3.08 -1.73
C GLU A 750 29.99 -2.00 -1.76
N ARG A 751 30.36 -0.85 -2.30
CA ARG A 751 29.38 0.17 -2.68
C ARG A 751 28.57 -0.39 -3.84
N ASN A 752 27.26 -0.23 -3.80
CA ASN A 752 26.44 -0.41 -5.00
C ASN A 752 26.66 0.83 -5.89
N VAL A 753 27.85 0.96 -6.49
CA VAL A 753 28.20 2.10 -7.35
C VAL A 753 27.47 1.96 -8.68
N ARG A 754 26.17 2.30 -8.70
CA ARG A 754 25.41 2.59 -9.92
C ARG A 754 24.42 3.76 -9.75
N ASN A 755 24.63 4.62 -8.75
CA ASN A 755 23.93 5.91 -8.60
C ASN A 755 24.85 7.11 -8.84
#